data_AF-A0A1V5HKS2-F1
#
_entry.id   AF-A0A1V5HKS2-F1
#
_cell.length_a   1.000
_cell.length_b   1.000
_cell.length_c   1.000
_cell.angle_alpha   90.00
_cell.angle_beta   90.00
_cell.angle_gamma   90.00
#
_symmetry.space_group_name_H-M   'P 1'
#
loop_
_entity.id
_entity.type
_entity.pdbx_description
1 polymer ?
#
loop_
_entity_poly.entity_id
_entity_poly.type
_entity_poly.pdbx_seq_one_letter_code
_entity_poly.pdbx_strand_id
1 'polypeptide(L)'
;MKEIGILALCLIVIFLVGCQSETPKAEVDLLIEALPEVSDLTIYHQHQITMIREKIDELDDKERALVLEANLLRFYELETRMAVIVLEEENKSIALNISVLIASLPTVDNFTNNDEKTIEAIDRSLDSINSDYLYLIDQSLLDQYELFKTTLKNYQLDLAAAKEVNQLLLNLPTLDDFTLDYQSLIIEIDQRYLKLTPSQKQLVNGEILLLPYYQDKIAMLLYLHQEEQEELSFIELSSLLDELNNQEVEDDVELPVAYQQGSVQLTINWQSNSAAISSAGVVKRGLLNTNVTLTAKVQGEIIDKTITINLVVRGTRVVDMPTINPNKKLTFAYFRNPAYGTNLMERDYMKIDVLNYAFGKIVNGELSVSHLSNLEKVLKIREKGVRVVVVIDGVSTETVKAFVLAASTLENRQKLANSIANVLEQYQFDGVDLDWEFPSGTTQKNNFTLLVKEIREALDRSSRDLILSAAVISGSYSSHYDLVELNKYLDYLHIMTYGMSGSYVAKHQSALIRSTYAPYAIASSVEMYANGGIDLNKIVFGIPFYVKIGDVAGNPTNVLGASLTNPISISNNLFMRDYYNKNGMVEYYDAEAKVFYSYNGTKFASYDNPTSIRYKCEYAIEKGIAGVMFWDYGHDQEGGTLLDAIYQQFKLK
;
A
#
# COMPACT_ATOMS: atom_id res chain seq x y z
N MET A 1 -8.41 -61.86 90.58
CA MET A 1 -8.83 -62.49 91.86
C MET A 1 -8.05 -63.77 92.20
N LYS A 2 -6.75 -63.88 91.86
CA LYS A 2 -5.90 -65.02 92.28
C LYS A 2 -4.50 -64.62 92.78
N GLU A 3 -4.24 -63.31 92.92
CA GLU A 3 -2.90 -62.78 93.22
C GLU A 3 -2.63 -62.44 94.69
N ILE A 4 -3.59 -62.63 95.60
CA ILE A 4 -3.39 -62.41 97.04
C ILE A 4 -3.19 -63.75 97.79
N GLY A 5 -3.37 -64.89 97.11
CA GLY A 5 -3.32 -66.23 97.73
C GLY A 5 -1.94 -66.89 97.78
N ILE A 6 -0.94 -66.41 97.04
CA ILE A 6 0.35 -67.11 96.89
C ILE A 6 1.48 -66.43 97.68
N LEU A 7 1.42 -65.09 97.86
CA LEU A 7 2.34 -64.38 98.78
C LEU A 7 2.14 -64.76 100.26
N ALA A 8 0.99 -65.31 100.63
CA ALA A 8 0.70 -65.72 102.01
C ALA A 8 1.31 -67.08 102.39
N LEU A 9 1.72 -67.92 101.43
CA LEU A 9 2.36 -69.22 101.72
C LEU A 9 3.89 -69.10 101.91
N CYS A 10 4.54 -68.13 101.24
CA CYS A 10 5.99 -67.96 101.32
C CYS A 10 6.49 -67.38 102.65
N LEU A 11 5.63 -66.72 103.44
CA LEU A 11 6.00 -66.19 104.76
C LEU A 11 5.79 -67.18 105.93
N ILE A 12 5.14 -68.33 105.70
CA ILE A 12 4.75 -69.26 106.78
C ILE A 12 5.71 -70.45 106.94
N VAL A 13 6.50 -70.81 105.91
CA VAL A 13 7.47 -71.92 106.05
C VAL A 13 8.76 -71.49 106.78
N ILE A 14 9.14 -70.20 106.73
CA ILE A 14 10.36 -69.70 107.38
C ILE A 14 10.19 -69.44 108.89
N PHE A 15 8.96 -69.38 109.42
CA PHE A 15 8.73 -69.07 110.85
C PHE A 15 8.50 -70.29 111.76
N LEU A 16 8.58 -71.53 111.24
CA LEU A 16 8.41 -72.75 112.05
C LEU A 16 9.63 -73.71 112.08
N VAL A 17 10.76 -73.33 111.50
CA VAL A 17 12.06 -74.00 111.73
C VAL A 17 13.03 -72.99 112.33
N GLY A 18 12.83 -72.70 113.61
CA GLY A 18 13.76 -71.90 114.39
C GLY A 18 15.02 -72.70 114.74
N CYS A 19 16.19 -72.05 114.59
CA CYS A 19 17.44 -72.37 115.26
C CYS A 19 17.79 -73.86 115.40
N GLN A 20 18.19 -74.52 114.31
CA GLN A 20 19.21 -75.56 114.36
C GLN A 20 20.13 -75.38 113.14
N SER A 21 21.44 -75.41 113.36
CA SER A 21 22.48 -75.33 112.34
C SER A 21 22.40 -76.54 111.39
N GLU A 22 21.62 -76.43 110.32
CA GLU A 22 21.62 -77.39 109.21
C GLU A 22 22.68 -76.98 108.18
N THR A 23 23.37 -77.96 107.62
CA THR A 23 24.52 -77.76 106.72
C THR A 23 24.07 -77.16 105.37
N PRO A 24 24.85 -76.27 104.72
CA PRO A 24 24.51 -75.59 103.45
C PRO A 24 23.96 -76.51 102.34
N LYS A 25 24.42 -77.76 102.32
CA LYS A 25 23.97 -78.83 101.42
C LYS A 25 22.48 -79.17 101.52
N ALA A 26 21.89 -79.16 102.73
CA ALA A 26 20.48 -79.54 102.94
C ALA A 26 19.51 -78.48 102.38
N GLU A 27 19.91 -77.20 102.42
CA GLU A 27 19.12 -76.09 101.90
C GLU A 27 18.99 -76.16 100.36
N VAL A 28 20.07 -76.51 99.66
CA VAL A 28 20.06 -76.64 98.19
C VAL A 28 19.19 -77.80 97.71
N ASP A 29 19.26 -78.97 98.37
CA ASP A 29 18.40 -80.12 98.03
C ASP A 29 16.90 -79.76 98.17
N LEU A 30 16.51 -79.10 99.28
CA LEU A 30 15.13 -78.68 99.52
C LEU A 30 14.63 -77.66 98.50
N LEU A 31 15.49 -76.73 98.07
CA LEU A 31 15.13 -75.71 97.08
C LEU A 31 14.95 -76.31 95.68
N ILE A 32 15.77 -77.29 95.28
CA ILE A 32 15.60 -78.02 94.02
C ILE A 32 14.30 -78.84 94.05
N GLU A 33 14.02 -79.54 95.15
CA GLU A 33 12.80 -80.35 95.32
C GLU A 33 11.52 -79.51 95.31
N ALA A 34 11.59 -78.24 95.70
CA ALA A 34 10.47 -77.30 95.66
C ALA A 34 10.14 -76.79 94.24
N LEU A 35 11.04 -76.96 93.26
CA LEU A 35 10.75 -76.63 91.86
C LEU A 35 9.80 -77.66 91.23
N PRO A 36 8.89 -77.23 90.34
CA PRO A 36 8.00 -78.13 89.62
C PRO A 36 8.77 -79.10 88.73
N GLU A 37 8.08 -80.12 88.23
CA GLU A 37 8.64 -81.02 87.22
C GLU A 37 9.01 -80.25 85.94
N VAL A 38 10.00 -80.76 85.20
CA VAL A 38 10.54 -80.13 83.97
C VAL A 38 9.45 -79.82 82.95
N SER A 39 8.41 -80.66 82.87
CA SER A 39 7.26 -80.48 81.97
C SER A 39 6.31 -79.35 82.38
N ASP A 40 6.28 -78.99 83.65
CA ASP A 40 5.37 -77.98 84.22
C ASP A 40 6.07 -76.63 84.43
N LEU A 41 7.33 -76.53 83.98
CA LEU A 41 8.13 -75.34 84.09
C LEU A 41 7.57 -74.23 83.20
N THR A 42 7.37 -73.07 83.81
CA THR A 42 6.98 -71.83 83.12
C THR A 42 8.02 -70.74 83.38
N ILE A 43 8.02 -69.69 82.55
CA ILE A 43 8.95 -68.56 82.66
C ILE A 43 8.99 -67.93 84.07
N TYR A 44 7.89 -68.01 84.83
CA TYR A 44 7.79 -67.48 86.20
C TYR A 44 8.74 -68.17 87.21
N HIS A 45 9.28 -69.33 86.87
CA HIS A 45 10.25 -70.03 87.71
C HIS A 45 11.70 -69.63 87.41
N GLN A 46 11.96 -68.78 86.41
CA GLN A 46 13.32 -68.39 86.00
C GLN A 46 14.12 -67.83 87.19
N HIS A 47 13.52 -66.93 87.96
CA HIS A 47 14.18 -66.32 89.10
C HIS A 47 14.54 -67.35 90.18
N GLN A 48 13.66 -68.32 90.43
CA GLN A 48 13.95 -69.40 91.39
C GLN A 48 15.12 -70.28 90.89
N ILE A 49 15.14 -70.62 89.61
CA ILE A 49 16.26 -71.37 89.01
C ILE A 49 17.57 -70.58 89.10
N THR A 50 17.58 -69.30 88.77
CA THR A 50 18.79 -68.46 88.89
C THR A 50 19.30 -68.40 90.33
N MET A 51 18.41 -68.16 91.31
CA MET A 51 18.80 -68.14 92.73
C MET A 51 19.36 -69.48 93.20
N ILE A 52 18.80 -70.60 92.74
CA ILE A 52 19.30 -71.94 93.09
C ILE A 52 20.67 -72.19 92.44
N ARG A 53 20.88 -71.76 91.19
CA ARG A 53 22.20 -71.83 90.52
C ARG A 53 23.25 -71.06 91.33
N GLU A 54 22.95 -69.82 91.74
CA GLU A 54 23.85 -69.00 92.55
C GLU A 54 24.21 -69.71 93.87
N LYS A 55 23.23 -70.26 94.57
CA LYS A 55 23.46 -71.03 95.80
C LYS A 55 24.28 -72.30 95.56
N ILE A 56 24.11 -72.99 94.43
CA ILE A 56 24.94 -74.16 94.06
C ILE A 56 26.38 -73.72 93.81
N ASP A 57 26.59 -72.59 93.15
CA ASP A 57 27.92 -72.07 92.81
C ASP A 57 28.70 -71.61 94.04
N GLU A 58 28.01 -71.18 95.11
CA GLU A 58 28.59 -70.81 96.41
C GLU A 58 29.10 -72.00 97.23
N LEU A 59 28.70 -73.24 96.92
CA LEU A 59 29.15 -74.45 97.64
C LEU A 59 30.59 -74.84 97.27
N ASP A 60 31.39 -75.23 98.27
CA ASP A 60 32.74 -75.78 98.06
C ASP A 60 32.72 -77.23 97.50
N ASP A 61 33.87 -77.72 97.01
CA ASP A 61 33.95 -79.04 96.35
C ASP A 61 33.52 -80.21 97.25
N LYS A 62 33.69 -80.10 98.57
CA LYS A 62 33.27 -81.14 99.52
C LYS A 62 31.78 -81.06 99.81
N GLU A 63 31.24 -79.86 99.93
CA GLU A 63 29.81 -79.62 100.18
C GLU A 63 28.96 -79.97 98.96
N ARG A 64 29.46 -79.66 97.76
CA ARG A 64 28.82 -79.98 96.49
C ARG A 64 28.76 -81.49 96.23
N ALA A 65 29.80 -82.24 96.61
CA ALA A 65 29.83 -83.70 96.52
C ALA A 65 28.82 -84.40 97.46
N LEU A 66 28.28 -83.69 98.45
CA LEU A 66 27.30 -84.20 99.40
C LEU A 66 25.84 -83.90 98.98
N VAL A 67 25.62 -83.00 98.03
CA VAL A 67 24.31 -82.76 97.38
C VAL A 67 23.92 -84.04 96.64
N LEU A 68 22.65 -84.44 96.70
CA LEU A 68 22.21 -85.66 96.03
C LEU A 68 22.44 -85.53 94.52
N GLU A 69 23.22 -86.46 93.96
CA GLU A 69 23.58 -86.46 92.52
C GLU A 69 22.33 -86.39 91.62
N ALA A 70 21.23 -87.03 92.03
CA ALA A 70 19.94 -86.98 91.35
C ALA A 70 19.30 -85.57 91.33
N ASN A 71 19.46 -84.78 92.40
CA ASN A 71 18.92 -83.42 92.49
C ASN A 71 19.73 -82.44 91.63
N LEU A 72 21.07 -82.55 91.62
CA LEU A 72 21.91 -81.75 90.72
C LEU A 72 21.59 -82.04 89.25
N LEU A 73 21.44 -83.31 88.87
CA LEU A 73 21.07 -83.69 87.50
C LEU A 73 19.71 -83.13 87.09
N ARG A 74 18.70 -83.25 87.96
CA ARG A 74 17.36 -82.67 87.76
C ARG A 74 17.43 -81.14 87.61
N PHE A 75 18.27 -80.47 88.40
CA PHE A 75 18.44 -79.02 88.31
C PHE A 75 19.07 -78.57 86.98
N TYR A 76 20.10 -79.27 86.49
CA TYR A 76 20.67 -78.97 85.16
C TYR A 76 19.64 -79.17 84.03
N GLU A 77 18.77 -80.17 84.14
CA GLU A 77 17.68 -80.40 83.18
C GLU A 77 16.64 -79.27 83.23
N LEU A 78 16.23 -78.85 84.43
CA LEU A 78 15.34 -77.70 84.65
C LEU A 78 15.95 -76.40 84.11
N GLU A 79 17.24 -76.16 84.33
CA GLU A 79 17.92 -74.97 83.83
C GLU A 79 18.05 -74.99 82.30
N THR A 80 18.41 -76.12 81.71
CA THR A 80 18.46 -76.28 80.25
C THR A 80 17.09 -76.03 79.63
N ARG A 81 16.02 -76.57 80.24
CA ARG A 81 14.65 -76.32 79.80
C ARG A 81 14.24 -74.86 79.98
N MET A 82 14.63 -74.22 81.08
CA MET A 82 14.38 -72.80 81.32
C MET A 82 15.06 -71.92 80.26
N ALA A 83 16.31 -72.22 79.89
CA ALA A 83 17.01 -71.50 78.83
C ALA A 83 16.24 -71.58 77.49
N VAL A 84 15.66 -72.74 77.17
CA VAL A 84 14.78 -72.90 75.98
C VAL A 84 13.49 -72.09 76.12
N ILE A 85 12.85 -72.09 77.29
CA ILE A 85 11.61 -71.33 77.54
C ILE A 85 11.86 -69.82 77.47
N VAL A 86 12.96 -69.33 78.04
CA VAL A 86 13.37 -67.92 77.97
C VAL A 86 13.59 -67.52 76.52
N LEU A 87 14.36 -68.31 75.76
CA LEU A 87 14.59 -68.06 74.34
C LEU A 87 13.26 -68.07 73.55
N GLU A 88 12.36 -68.99 73.82
CA GLU A 88 11.05 -69.07 73.16
C GLU A 88 10.16 -67.85 73.49
N GLU A 89 10.09 -67.40 74.75
CA GLU A 89 9.31 -66.23 75.16
C GLU A 89 9.90 -64.91 74.64
N GLU A 90 11.24 -64.78 74.61
CA GLU A 90 11.92 -63.63 73.99
C GLU A 90 11.58 -63.55 72.49
N ASN A 91 11.66 -64.67 71.76
CA ASN A 91 11.34 -64.70 70.34
C ASN A 91 9.83 -64.51 70.05
N LYS A 92 8.93 -64.99 70.93
CA LYS A 92 7.49 -64.65 70.85
C LYS A 92 7.24 -63.15 71.02
N SER A 93 7.95 -62.51 71.96
CA SER A 93 7.85 -61.07 72.19
C SER A 93 8.35 -60.27 70.97
N ILE A 94 9.49 -60.68 70.39
CA ILE A 94 10.05 -60.09 69.17
C ILE A 94 9.09 -60.27 67.97
N ALA A 95 8.56 -61.48 67.76
CA ALA A 95 7.61 -61.77 66.68
C ALA A 95 6.30 -60.96 66.79
N LEU A 96 5.78 -60.79 68.01
CA LEU A 96 4.60 -59.96 68.27
C LEU A 96 4.88 -58.48 67.95
N ASN A 97 6.04 -57.96 68.37
CA ASN A 97 6.43 -56.58 68.09
C ASN A 97 6.56 -56.33 66.58
N ILE A 98 7.20 -57.24 65.84
CA ILE A 98 7.30 -57.17 64.36
C ILE A 98 5.91 -57.10 63.73
N SER A 99 5.00 -57.98 64.14
CA SER A 99 3.64 -58.05 63.59
C SER A 99 2.84 -56.75 63.84
N VAL A 100 2.97 -56.16 65.02
CA VAL A 100 2.32 -54.87 65.36
C VAL A 100 2.89 -53.72 64.55
N LEU A 101 4.22 -53.67 64.40
CA LEU A 101 4.87 -52.61 63.63
C LEU A 101 4.51 -52.70 62.14
N ILE A 102 4.50 -53.89 61.53
CA ILE A 102 4.08 -54.08 60.14
C ILE A 102 2.62 -53.62 59.95
N ALA A 103 1.73 -54.02 60.86
CA ALA A 103 0.31 -53.64 60.79
C ALA A 103 0.06 -52.13 60.97
N SER A 104 1.03 -51.39 61.51
CA SER A 104 0.94 -49.94 61.71
C SER A 104 1.40 -49.11 60.51
N LEU A 105 1.99 -49.74 59.48
CA LEU A 105 2.46 -49.03 58.29
C LEU A 105 1.27 -48.45 57.49
N PRO A 106 1.35 -47.18 57.04
CA PRO A 106 0.28 -46.54 56.29
C PRO A 106 0.20 -47.05 54.84
N THR A 107 -0.75 -46.53 54.06
CA THR A 107 -0.68 -46.63 52.60
C THR A 107 0.46 -45.76 52.06
N VAL A 108 1.06 -46.16 50.93
CA VAL A 108 2.26 -45.49 50.36
C VAL A 108 2.05 -43.99 50.10
N ASP A 109 0.83 -43.57 49.75
CA ASP A 109 0.51 -42.16 49.48
C ASP A 109 0.51 -41.25 50.72
N ASN A 110 0.57 -41.82 51.94
CA ASN A 110 0.54 -41.10 53.22
C ASN A 110 1.81 -41.31 54.05
N PHE A 111 2.92 -41.65 53.42
CA PHE A 111 4.18 -41.93 54.09
C PHE A 111 4.79 -40.69 54.77
N THR A 112 5.25 -40.85 56.01
CA THR A 112 5.88 -39.80 56.82
C THR A 112 7.27 -40.22 57.30
N ASN A 113 8.06 -39.25 57.78
CA ASN A 113 9.37 -39.52 58.40
C ASN A 113 9.29 -40.43 59.63
N ASN A 114 8.12 -40.54 60.27
CA ASN A 114 7.93 -41.46 61.38
C ASN A 114 7.83 -42.91 60.91
N ASP A 115 7.31 -43.13 59.70
CA ASP A 115 7.14 -44.46 59.10
C ASP A 115 8.47 -45.04 58.63
N GLU A 116 9.42 -44.19 58.22
CA GLU A 116 10.81 -44.59 57.92
C GLU A 116 11.50 -45.19 59.15
N LYS A 117 11.31 -44.57 60.32
CA LYS A 117 11.80 -45.10 61.60
C LYS A 117 11.12 -46.42 61.98
N THR A 118 9.85 -46.59 61.62
CA THR A 118 9.11 -47.84 61.81
C THR A 118 9.70 -48.96 60.95
N ILE A 119 10.01 -48.71 59.67
CA ILE A 119 10.71 -49.65 58.79
C ILE A 119 12.06 -50.05 59.38
N GLU A 120 12.89 -49.08 59.80
CA GLU A 120 14.18 -49.36 60.44
C GLU A 120 14.03 -50.17 61.75
N ALA A 121 12.93 -49.99 62.49
CA ALA A 121 12.65 -50.77 63.69
C ALA A 121 12.18 -52.19 63.36
N ILE A 122 11.40 -52.37 62.28
CA ILE A 122 10.98 -53.68 61.78
C ILE A 122 12.20 -54.47 61.29
N ASP A 123 13.02 -53.89 60.42
CA ASP A 123 14.21 -54.54 59.86
C ASP A 123 15.18 -54.97 60.98
N ARG A 124 15.47 -54.09 61.96
CA ARG A 124 16.29 -54.46 63.13
C ARG A 124 15.68 -55.57 63.97
N SER A 125 14.36 -55.60 64.11
CA SER A 125 13.67 -56.63 64.88
C SER A 125 13.70 -57.98 64.15
N LEU A 126 13.53 -57.98 62.82
CA LEU A 126 13.70 -59.14 61.95
C LEU A 126 15.13 -59.70 61.97
N ASP A 127 16.15 -58.85 62.05
CA ASP A 127 17.55 -59.28 62.21
C ASP A 127 17.84 -59.90 63.58
N SER A 128 17.05 -59.57 64.61
CA SER A 128 17.26 -60.01 65.99
C SER A 128 16.57 -61.33 66.37
N ILE A 129 15.54 -61.75 65.62
CA ILE A 129 14.81 -62.99 65.89
C ILE A 129 15.67 -64.19 65.49
N ASN A 130 15.65 -65.25 66.29
CA ASN A 130 16.28 -66.50 65.92
C ASN A 130 15.53 -67.13 64.75
N SER A 131 16.26 -67.54 63.70
CA SER A 131 15.68 -68.08 62.46
C SER A 131 14.77 -69.29 62.67
N ASP A 132 15.03 -70.10 63.70
CA ASP A 132 14.21 -71.29 64.02
C ASP A 132 12.79 -70.90 64.50
N TYR A 133 12.57 -69.64 64.87
CA TYR A 133 11.31 -69.11 65.39
C TYR A 133 10.60 -68.13 64.45
N LEU A 134 11.09 -67.94 63.22
CA LEU A 134 10.45 -67.09 62.21
C LEU A 134 9.01 -67.52 61.89
N TYR A 135 8.68 -68.82 62.05
CA TYR A 135 7.33 -69.35 61.85
C TYR A 135 6.27 -68.74 62.79
N LEU A 136 6.69 -68.04 63.85
CA LEU A 136 5.80 -67.31 64.76
C LEU A 136 5.24 -66.02 64.14
N ILE A 137 5.82 -65.53 63.04
CA ILE A 137 5.34 -64.38 62.30
C ILE A 137 4.50 -64.88 61.11
N ASP A 138 3.33 -64.29 60.88
CA ASP A 138 2.50 -64.64 59.73
C ASP A 138 3.23 -64.30 58.42
N GLN A 139 3.45 -65.31 57.57
CA GLN A 139 4.12 -65.13 56.29
C GLN A 139 3.44 -64.07 55.40
N SER A 140 2.11 -63.94 55.48
CA SER A 140 1.37 -62.95 54.70
C SER A 140 1.68 -61.51 55.11
N LEU A 141 2.03 -61.27 56.39
CA LEU A 141 2.47 -59.96 56.87
C LEU A 141 3.89 -59.64 56.37
N LEU A 142 4.78 -60.62 56.34
CA LEU A 142 6.13 -60.46 55.79
C LEU A 142 6.09 -60.16 54.29
N ASP A 143 5.26 -60.87 53.53
CA ASP A 143 5.06 -60.62 52.11
C ASP A 143 4.47 -59.22 51.85
N GLN A 144 3.51 -58.78 52.68
CA GLN A 144 2.96 -57.42 52.64
C GLN A 144 4.01 -56.35 52.92
N TYR A 145 4.89 -56.58 53.90
CA TYR A 145 5.96 -55.66 54.25
C TYR A 145 6.99 -55.51 53.12
N GLU A 146 7.41 -56.61 52.49
CA GLU A 146 8.35 -56.56 51.35
C GLU A 146 7.72 -55.90 50.12
N LEU A 147 6.43 -56.16 49.87
CA LEU A 147 5.69 -55.47 48.82
C LEU A 147 5.58 -53.97 49.12
N PHE A 148 5.34 -53.59 50.37
CA PHE A 148 5.29 -52.20 50.81
C PHE A 148 6.63 -51.49 50.59
N LYS A 149 7.77 -52.06 51.02
CA LYS A 149 9.12 -51.50 50.79
C LYS A 149 9.41 -51.30 49.31
N THR A 150 9.08 -52.29 48.48
CA THR A 150 9.29 -52.22 47.03
C THR A 150 8.42 -51.13 46.40
N THR A 151 7.15 -51.05 46.80
CA THR A 151 6.21 -50.05 46.29
C THR A 151 6.61 -48.64 46.72
N LEU A 152 7.02 -48.45 47.97
CA LEU A 152 7.51 -47.18 48.50
C LEU A 152 8.76 -46.69 47.75
N LYS A 153 9.73 -47.58 47.53
CA LYS A 153 10.95 -47.25 46.77
C LYS A 153 10.62 -46.80 45.34
N ASN A 154 9.71 -47.50 44.67
CA ASN A 154 9.27 -47.13 43.32
C ASN A 154 8.51 -45.81 43.32
N TYR A 155 7.63 -45.57 44.31
CA TYR A 155 6.93 -44.31 44.47
C TYR A 155 7.88 -43.13 44.71
N GLN A 156 8.92 -43.31 45.54
CA GLN A 156 9.95 -42.26 45.76
C GLN A 156 10.75 -41.94 44.50
N LEU A 157 11.07 -42.95 43.68
CA LEU A 157 11.72 -42.74 42.38
C LEU A 157 10.80 -41.99 41.41
N ASP A 158 9.51 -42.36 41.38
CA ASP A 158 8.53 -41.70 40.53
C ASP A 158 8.27 -40.24 40.97
N LEU A 159 8.21 -40.00 42.28
CA LEU A 159 8.09 -38.66 42.86
C LEU A 159 9.30 -37.79 42.53
N ALA A 160 10.52 -38.35 42.60
CA ALA A 160 11.74 -37.63 42.23
C ALA A 160 11.74 -37.23 40.75
N ALA A 161 11.30 -38.12 39.85
CA ALA A 161 11.20 -37.83 38.43
C ALA A 161 10.14 -36.74 38.13
N ALA A 162 8.98 -36.78 38.79
CA ALA A 162 7.93 -35.77 38.64
C ALA A 162 8.33 -34.40 39.22
N LYS A 163 9.15 -34.38 40.28
CA LYS A 163 9.58 -33.15 40.97
C LYS A 163 10.31 -32.18 40.04
N GLU A 164 11.12 -32.67 39.11
CA GLU A 164 11.82 -31.81 38.15
C GLU A 164 10.84 -31.01 37.28
N VAL A 165 9.80 -31.66 36.77
CA VAL A 165 8.75 -30.99 35.96
C VAL A 165 7.96 -30.01 36.82
N ASN A 166 7.61 -30.40 38.06
CA ASN A 166 6.91 -29.53 39.01
C ASN A 166 7.70 -28.25 39.32
N GLN A 167 9.03 -28.34 39.44
CA GLN A 167 9.87 -27.16 39.67
C GLN A 167 9.95 -26.23 38.47
N LEU A 168 9.91 -26.76 37.25
CA LEU A 168 9.86 -25.92 36.04
C LEU A 168 8.50 -25.23 35.89
N LEU A 169 7.40 -25.93 36.22
CA LEU A 169 6.05 -25.36 36.18
C LEU A 169 5.90 -24.16 37.12
N LEU A 170 6.50 -24.21 38.32
CA LEU A 170 6.50 -23.10 39.28
C LEU A 170 7.20 -21.83 38.79
N ASN A 171 8.03 -21.93 37.75
CA ASN A 171 8.73 -20.78 37.16
C ASN A 171 7.91 -20.12 36.03
N LEU A 172 6.76 -20.68 35.67
CA LEU A 172 5.87 -20.06 34.68
C LEU A 172 5.13 -18.87 35.32
N PRO A 173 5.07 -17.72 34.64
CA PRO A 173 4.23 -16.60 35.06
C PRO A 173 2.75 -16.95 34.86
N THR A 174 1.84 -16.05 35.23
CA THR A 174 0.43 -16.21 34.85
C THR A 174 0.27 -16.15 33.33
N LEU A 175 -0.84 -16.70 32.80
CA LEU A 175 -1.15 -16.58 31.38
C LEU A 175 -1.25 -15.13 30.92
N ASP A 176 -1.61 -14.17 31.76
CA ASP A 176 -1.68 -12.75 31.37
C ASP A 176 -0.27 -12.13 31.25
N ASP A 177 0.62 -12.45 32.19
CA ASP A 177 1.99 -11.92 32.26
C ASP A 177 2.99 -12.66 31.35
N PHE A 178 2.56 -13.73 30.69
CA PHE A 178 3.42 -14.54 29.83
C PHE A 178 3.90 -13.80 28.56
N THR A 179 5.20 -13.87 28.28
CA THR A 179 5.89 -13.30 27.10
C THR A 179 6.65 -14.38 26.33
N LEU A 180 7.19 -14.03 25.14
CA LEU A 180 7.99 -14.97 24.33
C LEU A 180 9.31 -15.41 24.99
N ASP A 181 9.81 -14.69 26.00
CA ASP A 181 11.03 -15.06 26.74
C ASP A 181 10.91 -16.44 27.43
N TYR A 182 9.68 -16.86 27.73
CA TYR A 182 9.38 -18.14 28.38
C TYR A 182 9.19 -19.30 27.38
N GLN A 183 9.31 -19.07 26.08
CA GLN A 183 9.12 -20.12 25.05
C GLN A 183 10.05 -21.32 25.28
N SER A 184 11.32 -21.06 25.59
CA SER A 184 12.32 -22.12 25.84
C SER A 184 11.95 -22.97 27.07
N LEU A 185 11.39 -22.34 28.11
CA LEU A 185 10.95 -23.02 29.32
C LEU A 185 9.74 -23.93 29.04
N ILE A 186 8.78 -23.48 28.22
CA ILE A 186 7.63 -24.31 27.80
C ILE A 186 8.10 -25.53 27.01
N ILE A 187 9.04 -25.36 26.08
CA ILE A 187 9.63 -26.47 25.32
C ILE A 187 10.33 -27.46 26.25
N GLU A 188 11.09 -26.97 27.24
CA GLU A 188 11.77 -27.82 28.20
C GLU A 188 10.79 -28.61 29.08
N ILE A 189 9.73 -27.97 29.58
CA ILE A 189 8.67 -28.61 30.36
C ILE A 189 8.03 -29.74 29.56
N ASP A 190 7.65 -29.47 28.30
CA ASP A 190 7.00 -30.46 27.45
C ASP A 190 7.91 -31.67 27.16
N GLN A 191 9.18 -31.41 26.82
CA GLN A 191 10.16 -32.47 26.57
C GLN A 191 10.42 -33.33 27.81
N ARG A 192 10.45 -32.76 29.01
CA ARG A 192 10.63 -33.52 30.26
C ARG A 192 9.37 -34.28 30.63
N TYR A 193 8.20 -33.66 30.51
CA TYR A 193 6.92 -34.31 30.80
C TYR A 193 6.65 -35.51 29.88
N LEU A 194 6.97 -35.40 28.59
CA LEU A 194 6.80 -36.49 27.62
C LEU A 194 7.65 -37.72 27.93
N LYS A 195 8.78 -37.56 28.62
CA LYS A 195 9.68 -38.67 29.03
C LYS A 195 9.19 -39.42 30.27
N LEU A 196 8.23 -38.87 31.02
CA LEU A 196 7.71 -39.51 32.23
C LEU A 196 6.82 -40.73 31.91
N THR A 197 6.88 -41.74 32.78
CA THR A 197 5.96 -42.90 32.74
C THR A 197 4.54 -42.48 33.15
N PRO A 198 3.51 -43.30 32.88
CA PRO A 198 2.14 -43.00 33.32
C PRO A 198 2.00 -42.79 34.84
N SER A 199 2.71 -43.56 35.68
CA SER A 199 2.70 -43.39 37.14
C SER A 199 3.36 -42.08 37.57
N GLN A 200 4.49 -41.72 36.95
CA GLN A 200 5.18 -40.44 37.19
C GLN A 200 4.33 -39.24 36.82
N LYS A 201 3.60 -39.30 35.70
CA LYS A 201 2.72 -38.20 35.25
C LYS A 201 1.59 -37.90 36.23
N GLN A 202 1.12 -38.87 37.00
CA GLN A 202 0.09 -38.65 38.03
C GLN A 202 0.59 -37.81 39.22
N LEU A 203 1.92 -37.75 39.42
CA LEU A 203 2.57 -36.99 40.49
C LEU A 203 2.99 -35.58 40.04
N VAL A 204 2.77 -35.23 38.77
CA VAL A 204 2.97 -33.87 38.27
C VAL A 204 1.79 -32.98 38.70
N ASN A 205 2.07 -31.73 39.06
CA ASN A 205 1.08 -30.79 39.56
C ASN A 205 -0.03 -30.54 38.50
N GLY A 206 -1.19 -30.04 38.94
CA GLY A 206 -2.32 -29.78 38.05
C GLY A 206 -2.11 -28.62 37.06
N GLU A 207 -1.10 -27.78 37.24
CA GLU A 207 -0.77 -26.67 36.34
C GLU A 207 -0.26 -27.16 34.98
N ILE A 208 0.18 -28.42 34.88
CA ILE A 208 0.51 -29.06 33.59
C ILE A 208 -0.67 -29.00 32.60
N LEU A 209 -1.91 -28.95 33.09
CA LEU A 209 -3.11 -28.81 32.26
C LEU A 209 -3.21 -27.44 31.58
N LEU A 210 -2.43 -26.45 32.02
CA LEU A 210 -2.33 -25.13 31.40
C LEU A 210 -1.32 -25.09 30.25
N LEU A 211 -0.46 -26.11 30.10
CA LEU A 211 0.59 -26.14 29.08
C LEU A 211 0.09 -25.90 27.64
N PRO A 212 -1.04 -26.49 27.19
CA PRO A 212 -1.59 -26.20 25.87
C PRO A 212 -1.96 -24.72 25.69
N TYR A 213 -2.47 -24.06 26.72
CA TYR A 213 -2.83 -22.64 26.66
C TYR A 213 -1.60 -21.74 26.53
N TYR A 214 -0.47 -22.10 27.16
CA TYR A 214 0.79 -21.41 26.95
C TYR A 214 1.33 -21.61 25.53
N GLN A 215 1.19 -22.82 24.97
CA GLN A 215 1.57 -23.10 23.58
C GLN A 215 0.73 -22.29 22.59
N ASP A 216 -0.60 -22.21 22.81
CA ASP A 216 -1.49 -21.35 22.03
C ASP A 216 -1.12 -19.86 22.17
N LYS A 217 -0.80 -19.41 23.40
CA LYS A 217 -0.34 -18.03 23.64
C LYS A 217 0.99 -17.74 22.94
N ILE A 218 1.95 -18.67 22.90
CA ILE A 218 3.19 -18.52 22.13
C ILE A 218 2.86 -18.33 20.64
N ALA A 219 2.00 -19.17 20.06
CA ALA A 219 1.61 -19.05 18.66
C ALA A 219 0.96 -17.69 18.37
N MET A 220 0.08 -17.21 19.25
CA MET A 220 -0.53 -15.88 19.14
C MET A 220 0.49 -14.75 19.24
N LEU A 221 1.42 -14.81 20.21
CA LEU A 221 2.45 -13.79 20.38
C LEU A 221 3.44 -13.75 19.21
N LEU A 222 3.81 -14.91 18.66
CA LEU A 222 4.64 -14.99 17.45
C LEU A 222 3.92 -14.37 16.25
N TYR A 223 2.62 -14.65 16.08
CA TYR A 223 1.81 -14.04 15.03
C TYR A 223 1.77 -12.51 15.18
N LEU A 224 1.45 -12.01 16.38
CA LEU A 224 1.38 -10.56 16.64
C LEU A 224 2.74 -9.88 16.44
N HIS A 225 3.83 -10.53 16.86
CA HIS A 225 5.17 -10.01 16.64
C HIS A 225 5.52 -9.95 15.15
N GLN A 226 5.20 -11.00 14.39
CA GLN A 226 5.41 -11.01 12.93
C GLN A 226 4.56 -9.93 12.24
N GLU A 227 3.30 -9.77 12.63
CA GLU A 227 2.40 -8.73 12.12
C GLU A 227 2.96 -7.33 12.41
N GLU A 228 3.44 -7.07 13.63
CA GLU A 228 4.07 -5.80 14.01
C GLU A 228 5.33 -5.50 13.17
N GLN A 229 6.20 -6.49 12.95
CA GLN A 229 7.40 -6.30 12.12
C GLN A 229 7.06 -6.05 10.64
N GLU A 230 6.05 -6.75 10.11
CA GLU A 230 5.52 -6.51 8.76
C GLU A 230 4.90 -5.12 8.62
N GLU A 231 4.16 -4.66 9.64
CA GLU A 231 3.57 -3.33 9.69
C GLU A 231 4.62 -2.22 9.69
N LEU A 232 5.67 -2.36 10.49
CA LEU A 232 6.80 -1.42 10.50
C LEU A 232 7.51 -1.38 9.15
N SER A 233 7.77 -2.54 8.55
CA SER A 233 8.37 -2.66 7.22
C SER A 233 7.49 -2.02 6.13
N PHE A 234 6.17 -2.16 6.24
CA PHE A 234 5.21 -1.52 5.35
C PHE A 234 5.23 0.01 5.48
N ILE A 235 5.30 0.55 6.70
CA ILE A 235 5.38 2.00 6.95
C ILE A 235 6.65 2.59 6.34
N GLU A 236 7.79 1.91 6.49
CA GLU A 236 9.05 2.34 5.86
C GLU A 236 8.97 2.31 4.34
N LEU A 237 8.49 1.20 3.75
CA LEU A 237 8.27 1.10 2.31
C LEU A 237 7.34 2.21 1.79
N SER A 238 6.24 2.47 2.50
CA SER A 238 5.29 3.55 2.18
C SER A 238 5.97 4.91 2.19
N SER A 239 6.86 5.15 3.15
CA SER A 239 7.62 6.41 3.25
C SER A 239 8.61 6.58 2.09
N LEU A 240 9.31 5.50 1.69
CA LEU A 240 10.22 5.52 0.54
C LEU A 240 9.47 5.79 -0.78
N LEU A 241 8.30 5.17 -0.93
CA LEU A 241 7.48 5.31 -2.13
C LEU A 241 6.79 6.67 -2.23
N ASP A 242 6.53 7.34 -1.11
CA ASP A 242 5.92 8.69 -1.13
C ASP A 242 6.85 9.76 -1.74
N GLU A 243 8.16 9.53 -1.79
CA GLU A 243 9.10 10.42 -2.49
C GLU A 243 8.82 10.54 -4.00
N LEU A 244 8.23 9.50 -4.59
CA LEU A 244 7.80 9.47 -5.98
C LEU A 244 6.49 10.24 -6.21
N ASN A 245 5.75 10.56 -5.15
CA ASN A 245 4.43 11.16 -5.26
C ASN A 245 4.53 12.62 -5.74
N ASN A 246 3.65 12.98 -6.67
CA ASN A 246 3.60 14.26 -7.37
C ASN A 246 4.86 14.62 -8.18
N GLN A 247 5.72 13.66 -8.48
CA GLN A 247 6.86 13.86 -9.37
C GLN A 247 6.42 13.91 -10.84
N GLU A 248 7.19 14.65 -11.64
CA GLU A 248 7.07 14.65 -13.08
C GLU A 248 8.19 13.80 -13.68
N VAL A 249 7.84 12.82 -14.52
CA VAL A 249 8.78 11.84 -15.05
C VAL A 249 8.84 11.87 -16.58
N GLU A 250 10.05 11.73 -17.11
CA GLU A 250 10.31 11.60 -18.54
C GLU A 250 10.88 10.22 -18.91
N ASP A 251 11.54 9.57 -17.95
CA ASP A 251 12.23 8.29 -18.08
C ASP A 251 11.50 7.19 -17.30
N ASP A 252 11.90 5.93 -17.53
CA ASP A 252 11.38 4.77 -16.82
C ASP A 252 11.52 4.94 -15.30
N VAL A 253 10.47 4.57 -14.57
CA VAL A 253 10.41 4.66 -13.10
C VAL A 253 10.82 3.32 -12.51
N GLU A 254 11.79 3.31 -11.60
CA GLU A 254 12.16 2.09 -10.89
C GLU A 254 11.07 1.72 -9.87
N LEU A 255 10.38 0.61 -10.12
CA LEU A 255 9.33 0.09 -9.25
C LEU A 255 9.80 -1.19 -8.56
N PRO A 256 9.99 -1.20 -7.22
CA PRO A 256 10.45 -2.39 -6.52
C PRO A 256 9.39 -3.49 -6.57
N VAL A 257 9.81 -4.73 -6.81
CA VAL A 257 8.91 -5.92 -6.78
C VAL A 257 8.94 -6.65 -5.44
N ALA A 258 9.86 -6.28 -4.56
CA ALA A 258 9.97 -6.77 -3.20
C ALA A 258 10.66 -5.74 -2.29
N TYR A 259 10.41 -5.83 -1.00
CA TYR A 259 11.10 -5.08 0.06
C TYR A 259 11.53 -6.06 1.15
N GLN A 260 12.77 -5.93 1.63
CA GLN A 260 13.32 -6.80 2.66
C GLN A 260 13.93 -5.97 3.78
N GLN A 261 13.51 -6.26 5.01
CA GLN A 261 14.06 -5.64 6.22
C GLN A 261 14.24 -6.69 7.30
N GLY A 262 15.49 -6.98 7.65
CA GLY A 262 15.82 -8.09 8.54
C GLY A 262 15.31 -9.42 7.98
N SER A 263 14.44 -10.10 8.74
CA SER A 263 13.77 -11.35 8.35
C SER A 263 12.45 -11.15 7.62
N VAL A 264 11.89 -9.94 7.58
CA VAL A 264 10.63 -9.66 6.90
C VAL A 264 10.86 -9.50 5.40
N GLN A 265 10.02 -10.17 4.60
CA GLN A 265 9.99 -10.05 3.15
C GLN A 265 8.58 -9.67 2.69
N LEU A 266 8.46 -8.52 2.04
CA LEU A 266 7.22 -8.05 1.41
C LEU A 266 7.32 -8.20 -0.10
N THR A 267 6.30 -8.76 -0.73
CA THR A 267 6.17 -8.83 -2.20
C THR A 267 5.30 -7.68 -2.68
N ILE A 268 5.68 -7.04 -3.80
CA ILE A 268 5.01 -5.85 -4.33
C ILE A 268 4.55 -6.12 -5.76
N ASN A 269 3.25 -5.98 -6.00
CA ASN A 269 2.64 -6.13 -7.31
C ASN A 269 2.03 -4.80 -7.78
N TRP A 270 2.54 -4.26 -8.88
CA TRP A 270 2.14 -2.96 -9.39
C TRP A 270 1.00 -3.03 -10.40
N GLN A 271 0.14 -2.01 -10.34
CA GLN A 271 -0.89 -1.72 -11.34
C GLN A 271 -0.83 -0.24 -11.71
N SER A 272 -1.23 0.07 -12.94
CA SER A 272 -1.28 1.44 -13.45
C SER A 272 -2.67 1.74 -14.02
N ASN A 273 -3.19 2.93 -13.75
CA ASN A 273 -4.44 3.40 -14.34
C ASN A 273 -4.29 3.92 -15.78
N SER A 274 -3.06 3.99 -16.30
CA SER A 274 -2.75 4.61 -17.59
C SER A 274 -1.68 3.81 -18.34
N ALA A 275 -1.82 3.75 -19.66
CA ALA A 275 -0.79 3.15 -20.52
C ALA A 275 0.51 3.98 -20.60
N ALA A 276 0.53 5.18 -19.99
CA ALA A 276 1.70 6.05 -19.96
C ALA A 276 2.82 5.55 -19.02
N ILE A 277 2.49 4.73 -18.01
CA ILE A 277 3.47 3.96 -17.24
C ILE A 277 2.96 2.53 -17.09
N SER A 278 3.76 1.54 -17.46
CA SER A 278 3.41 0.12 -17.26
C SER A 278 3.58 -0.32 -15.81
N SER A 279 3.07 -1.51 -15.46
CA SER A 279 3.33 -2.13 -14.14
C SER A 279 4.81 -2.49 -13.91
N ALA A 280 5.64 -2.49 -14.96
CA ALA A 280 7.09 -2.67 -14.85
C ALA A 280 7.84 -1.33 -14.76
N GLY A 281 7.13 -0.20 -14.66
CA GLY A 281 7.74 1.13 -14.57
C GLY A 281 8.14 1.74 -15.91
N VAL A 282 7.99 1.02 -17.02
CA VAL A 282 8.31 1.54 -18.37
C VAL A 282 7.39 2.71 -18.72
N VAL A 283 7.98 3.85 -19.03
CA VAL A 283 7.30 5.11 -19.37
C VAL A 283 7.10 5.21 -20.87
N LYS A 284 5.86 5.48 -21.28
CA LYS A 284 5.47 5.79 -22.65
C LYS A 284 4.88 7.19 -22.71
N ARG A 285 5.70 8.14 -23.15
CA ARG A 285 5.32 9.54 -23.28
C ARG A 285 4.35 9.74 -24.45
N GLY A 286 3.21 10.36 -24.18
CA GLY A 286 2.31 10.93 -25.20
C GLY A 286 2.73 12.35 -25.55
N LEU A 287 1.94 13.09 -26.34
CA LEU A 287 2.23 14.51 -26.62
C LEU A 287 1.90 15.44 -25.45
N LEU A 288 0.94 15.03 -24.62
CA LEU A 288 0.46 15.82 -23.48
C LEU A 288 0.93 15.18 -22.18
N ASN A 289 1.11 16.03 -21.16
CA ASN A 289 1.33 15.55 -19.80
C ASN A 289 0.16 14.65 -19.38
N THR A 290 0.48 13.48 -18.83
CA THR A 290 -0.51 12.48 -18.42
C THR A 290 -0.36 12.23 -16.93
N ASN A 291 -1.40 12.52 -16.15
CA ASN A 291 -1.44 12.11 -14.76
C ASN A 291 -1.64 10.61 -14.68
N VAL A 292 -0.80 9.94 -13.89
CA VAL A 292 -0.79 8.49 -13.72
C VAL A 292 -0.88 8.17 -12.24
N THR A 293 -1.71 7.20 -11.90
CA THR A 293 -1.79 6.65 -10.55
C THR A 293 -1.29 5.22 -10.61
N LEU A 294 -0.21 4.95 -9.88
CA LEU A 294 0.33 3.61 -9.68
C LEU A 294 -0.17 3.06 -8.34
N THR A 295 -0.60 1.81 -8.34
CA THR A 295 -1.09 1.11 -7.16
C THR A 295 -0.18 -0.10 -6.89
N ALA A 296 0.53 -0.09 -5.76
CA ALA A 296 1.31 -1.21 -5.27
C ALA A 296 0.48 -2.04 -4.31
N LYS A 297 0.18 -3.29 -4.68
CA LYS A 297 -0.35 -4.30 -3.75
C LYS A 297 0.82 -4.97 -3.03
N VAL A 298 0.90 -4.78 -1.71
CA VAL A 298 2.00 -5.24 -0.86
C VAL A 298 1.52 -6.41 0.00
N GLN A 299 2.22 -7.54 -0.07
CA GLN A 299 1.86 -8.77 0.62
C GLN A 299 3.04 -9.31 1.44
N GLY A 300 2.83 -9.52 2.74
CA GLY A 300 3.71 -10.26 3.65
C GLY A 300 3.18 -11.66 3.93
N GLU A 301 3.62 -12.29 5.03
CA GLU A 301 3.01 -13.55 5.50
C GLU A 301 1.64 -13.32 6.14
N ILE A 302 1.46 -12.16 6.78
CA ILE A 302 0.24 -11.80 7.51
C ILE A 302 -0.47 -10.63 6.83
N ILE A 303 0.25 -9.58 6.42
CA ILE A 303 -0.36 -8.37 5.88
C ILE A 303 -0.68 -8.48 4.37
N ASP A 304 -1.81 -7.89 3.96
CA ASP A 304 -2.15 -7.62 2.55
C ASP A 304 -2.68 -6.17 2.46
N LYS A 305 -1.86 -5.27 1.92
CA LYS A 305 -2.11 -3.82 1.92
C LYS A 305 -1.86 -3.20 0.55
N THR A 306 -2.16 -1.92 0.44
CA THR A 306 -2.01 -1.18 -0.82
C THR A 306 -1.44 0.21 -0.59
N ILE A 307 -0.51 0.62 -1.45
CA ILE A 307 0.06 1.96 -1.53
C ILE A 307 -0.29 2.55 -2.89
N THR A 308 -0.61 3.84 -2.94
CA THR A 308 -0.94 4.55 -4.18
C THR A 308 -0.02 5.74 -4.35
N ILE A 309 0.57 5.88 -5.53
CA ILE A 309 1.47 6.98 -5.90
C ILE A 309 0.88 7.68 -7.12
N ASN A 310 0.87 9.02 -7.11
CA ASN A 310 0.46 9.83 -8.25
C ASN A 310 1.69 10.46 -8.91
N LEU A 311 1.78 10.36 -10.23
CA LEU A 311 2.89 10.84 -11.06
C LEU A 311 2.33 11.64 -12.23
N VAL A 312 3.17 12.48 -12.84
CA VAL A 312 2.88 13.12 -14.13
C VAL A 312 3.91 12.67 -15.15
N VAL A 313 3.51 11.88 -16.13
CA VAL A 313 4.36 11.58 -17.28
C VAL A 313 4.38 12.80 -18.18
N ARG A 314 5.54 13.45 -18.36
CA ARG A 314 5.64 14.61 -19.24
C ARG A 314 5.44 14.20 -20.70
N GLY A 315 4.64 14.98 -21.40
CA GLY A 315 4.48 14.85 -22.85
C GLY A 315 5.82 15.02 -23.57
N THR A 316 5.99 14.39 -24.73
CA THR A 316 7.14 14.63 -25.61
C THR A 316 7.07 16.03 -26.20
N ARG A 317 8.14 16.81 -26.03
CA ARG A 317 8.31 18.11 -26.71
C ARG A 317 8.42 17.84 -28.22
N VAL A 318 7.35 18.15 -28.94
CA VAL A 318 7.09 17.55 -30.26
C VAL A 318 8.17 17.93 -31.29
N VAL A 319 8.57 19.20 -31.34
CA VAL A 319 9.68 19.71 -32.17
C VAL A 319 10.03 21.11 -31.64
N ASP A 320 11.31 21.45 -31.50
CA ASP A 320 11.70 22.86 -31.44
C ASP A 320 11.59 23.44 -32.85
N MET A 321 10.53 24.22 -33.09
CA MET A 321 10.26 24.77 -34.41
C MET A 321 11.35 25.77 -34.79
N PRO A 322 11.97 25.63 -35.97
CA PRO A 322 13.01 26.57 -36.40
C PRO A 322 12.42 27.97 -36.53
N THR A 323 13.22 28.99 -36.21
CA THR A 323 12.85 30.39 -36.41
C THR A 323 12.34 30.59 -37.84
N ILE A 324 11.24 31.33 -37.96
CA ILE A 324 10.62 31.59 -39.27
C ILE A 324 11.62 32.37 -40.13
N ASN A 325 11.86 31.91 -41.36
CA ASN A 325 12.66 32.66 -42.32
C ASN A 325 11.95 33.98 -42.66
N PRO A 326 12.53 35.16 -42.34
CA PRO A 326 11.87 36.45 -42.53
C PRO A 326 11.61 36.81 -44.00
N ASN A 327 12.27 36.11 -44.94
CA ASN A 327 12.06 36.32 -46.38
C ASN A 327 10.97 35.41 -46.97
N LYS A 328 10.54 34.38 -46.25
CA LYS A 328 9.51 33.45 -46.72
C LYS A 328 8.13 34.10 -46.60
N LYS A 329 7.30 33.94 -47.63
CA LYS A 329 5.87 34.29 -47.54
C LYS A 329 5.11 33.19 -46.83
N LEU A 330 4.36 33.58 -45.81
CA LEU A 330 3.70 32.65 -44.91
C LEU A 330 2.24 32.42 -45.29
N THR A 331 1.81 31.17 -45.19
CA THR A 331 0.42 30.75 -45.31
C THR A 331 -0.14 30.44 -43.93
N PHE A 332 -1.05 31.30 -43.46
CA PHE A 332 -1.79 31.11 -42.20
C PHE A 332 -3.16 30.50 -42.49
N ALA A 333 -3.41 29.31 -41.96
CA ALA A 333 -4.65 28.56 -42.19
C ALA A 333 -5.54 28.58 -40.95
N TYR A 334 -6.67 29.29 -40.99
CA TYR A 334 -7.66 29.17 -39.92
C TYR A 334 -8.39 27.83 -40.04
N PHE A 335 -8.44 27.10 -38.92
CA PHE A 335 -9.08 25.80 -38.82
C PHE A 335 -10.05 25.77 -37.64
N ARG A 336 -11.35 25.68 -37.93
CA ARG A 336 -12.42 25.82 -36.93
C ARG A 336 -12.81 24.48 -36.29
N ASN A 337 -12.67 24.38 -34.97
CA ASN A 337 -13.17 23.30 -34.12
C ASN A 337 -14.68 23.43 -33.87
N PRO A 338 -15.51 22.37 -33.92
CA PRO A 338 -15.30 21.01 -34.45
C PRO A 338 -15.86 20.84 -35.89
N ALA A 339 -15.98 21.93 -36.66
CA ALA A 339 -17.04 22.04 -37.65
C ALA A 339 -16.59 21.70 -39.08
N TYR A 340 -17.35 20.78 -39.68
CA TYR A 340 -17.43 20.41 -41.11
C TYR A 340 -16.56 19.26 -41.62
N GLY A 341 -16.52 18.11 -40.94
CA GLY A 341 -16.25 16.81 -41.60
C GLY A 341 -14.94 16.67 -42.39
N THR A 342 -14.06 17.67 -42.35
CA THR A 342 -12.82 17.78 -43.09
C THR A 342 -11.73 17.68 -42.05
N ASN A 343 -11.23 16.46 -41.89
CA ASN A 343 -9.95 16.30 -41.21
C ASN A 343 -8.92 17.10 -42.02
N LEU A 344 -8.07 17.89 -41.35
CA LEU A 344 -6.88 18.46 -41.98
C LEU A 344 -6.11 17.32 -42.65
N MET A 345 -5.98 17.39 -43.98
CA MET A 345 -5.47 16.29 -44.76
C MET A 345 -3.94 16.29 -44.78
N GLU A 346 -3.31 15.13 -44.64
CA GLU A 346 -1.83 15.04 -44.59
C GLU A 346 -1.13 15.62 -45.83
N ARG A 347 -1.78 15.51 -47.01
CA ARG A 347 -1.28 16.12 -48.26
C ARG A 347 -1.15 17.65 -48.20
N ASP A 348 -1.84 18.31 -47.27
CA ASP A 348 -1.89 19.77 -47.18
C ASP A 348 -0.95 20.32 -46.11
N TYR A 349 -0.37 19.49 -45.25
CA TYR A 349 0.53 19.94 -44.18
C TYR A 349 1.70 20.76 -44.74
N MET A 350 2.32 20.31 -45.84
CA MET A 350 3.44 21.03 -46.47
C MET A 350 3.05 22.36 -47.14
N LYS A 351 1.75 22.68 -47.22
CA LYS A 351 1.22 23.90 -47.84
C LYS A 351 0.89 24.98 -46.81
N ILE A 352 0.96 24.66 -45.53
CA ILE A 352 0.58 25.51 -44.41
C ILE A 352 1.83 25.77 -43.56
N ASP A 353 2.09 27.04 -43.26
CA ASP A 353 3.21 27.40 -42.37
C ASP A 353 2.75 27.51 -40.93
N VAL A 354 1.58 28.10 -40.73
CA VAL A 354 0.95 28.29 -39.43
C VAL A 354 -0.51 27.89 -39.52
N LEU A 355 -0.92 26.95 -38.67
CA LEU A 355 -2.32 26.59 -38.46
C LEU A 355 -2.87 27.39 -37.28
N ASN A 356 -3.80 28.31 -37.56
CA ASN A 356 -4.57 29.04 -36.57
C ASN A 356 -5.76 28.17 -36.11
N TYR A 357 -5.59 27.47 -34.99
CA TYR A 357 -6.59 26.56 -34.45
C TYR A 357 -7.66 27.32 -33.66
N ALA A 358 -8.80 27.52 -34.31
CA ALA A 358 -9.90 28.35 -33.86
C ALA A 358 -11.02 27.49 -33.22
N PHE A 359 -11.52 27.72 -32.02
CA PHE A 359 -11.13 28.75 -31.07
C PHE A 359 -11.05 28.23 -29.64
N GLY A 360 -10.00 28.62 -28.93
CA GLY A 360 -9.98 28.68 -27.47
C GLY A 360 -10.91 29.78 -26.94
N LYS A 361 -11.18 29.77 -25.64
CA LYS A 361 -12.11 30.71 -25.00
C LYS A 361 -11.50 31.29 -23.73
N ILE A 362 -11.86 32.53 -23.41
CA ILE A 362 -11.56 33.13 -22.11
C ILE A 362 -12.64 32.67 -21.13
N VAL A 363 -12.26 31.87 -20.12
CA VAL A 363 -13.15 31.39 -19.06
C VAL A 363 -12.56 31.81 -17.73
N ASN A 364 -13.31 32.56 -16.91
CA ASN A 364 -12.86 33.08 -15.62
C ASN A 364 -11.53 33.88 -15.69
N GLY A 365 -11.27 34.57 -16.81
CA GLY A 365 -10.06 35.35 -17.05
C GLY A 365 -8.85 34.55 -17.51
N GLU A 366 -9.04 33.28 -17.88
CA GLU A 366 -7.98 32.35 -18.29
C GLU A 366 -8.27 31.74 -19.67
N LEU A 367 -7.24 31.36 -20.42
CA LEU A 367 -7.39 30.65 -21.68
C LEU A 367 -7.81 29.20 -21.40
N SER A 368 -8.95 28.80 -21.95
CA SER A 368 -9.44 27.42 -21.95
C SER A 368 -9.43 26.83 -23.35
N VAL A 369 -8.84 25.64 -23.46
CA VAL A 369 -8.76 24.81 -24.67
C VAL A 369 -9.38 23.42 -24.47
N SER A 370 -10.01 23.16 -23.32
CA SER A 370 -10.51 21.83 -22.95
C SER A 370 -11.69 21.36 -23.81
N HIS A 371 -12.42 22.30 -24.45
CA HIS A 371 -13.50 21.99 -25.40
C HIS A 371 -12.99 21.73 -26.83
N LEU A 372 -11.69 21.84 -27.09
CA LEU A 372 -11.10 21.57 -28.39
C LEU A 372 -11.05 20.06 -28.66
N SER A 373 -11.64 19.63 -29.78
CA SER A 373 -11.69 18.22 -30.18
C SER A 373 -10.51 17.84 -31.06
N ASN A 374 -9.98 16.62 -30.94
CA ASN A 374 -8.81 16.16 -31.70
C ASN A 374 -7.53 16.98 -31.49
N LEU A 375 -7.39 17.65 -30.32
CA LEU A 375 -6.24 18.50 -30.01
C LEU A 375 -4.89 17.79 -30.23
N GLU A 376 -4.75 16.55 -29.76
CA GLU A 376 -3.54 15.75 -29.97
C GLU A 376 -3.22 15.56 -31.46
N LYS A 377 -4.23 15.25 -32.29
CA LYS A 377 -4.06 15.07 -33.74
C LYS A 377 -3.68 16.36 -34.45
N VAL A 378 -4.25 17.49 -34.02
CA VAL A 378 -3.87 18.81 -34.53
C VAL A 378 -2.45 19.14 -34.14
N LEU A 379 -2.03 18.91 -32.89
CA LEU A 379 -0.66 19.18 -32.44
C LEU A 379 0.39 18.27 -33.11
N LYS A 380 0.03 17.03 -33.51
CA LYS A 380 0.93 16.11 -34.24
C LYS A 380 1.46 16.70 -35.55
N ILE A 381 0.76 17.64 -36.18
CA ILE A 381 1.24 18.21 -37.45
C ILE A 381 2.50 19.06 -37.29
N ARG A 382 2.85 19.43 -36.05
CA ARG A 382 4.14 20.07 -35.73
C ARG A 382 5.32 19.22 -36.16
N GLU A 383 5.21 17.88 -36.08
CA GLU A 383 6.21 16.93 -36.58
C GLU A 383 6.45 17.05 -38.09
N LYS A 384 5.51 17.66 -38.82
CA LYS A 384 5.57 17.88 -40.27
C LYS A 384 6.04 19.29 -40.63
N GLY A 385 6.46 20.08 -39.63
CA GLY A 385 6.97 21.44 -39.82
C GLY A 385 5.91 22.54 -39.85
N VAL A 386 4.67 22.25 -39.45
CA VAL A 386 3.58 23.24 -39.36
C VAL A 386 3.47 23.78 -37.95
N ARG A 387 3.55 25.10 -37.76
CA ARG A 387 3.32 25.73 -36.45
C ARG A 387 1.84 25.73 -36.10
N VAL A 388 1.48 25.48 -34.85
CA VAL A 388 0.08 25.50 -34.41
C VAL A 388 -0.14 26.64 -33.41
N VAL A 389 -0.94 27.62 -33.79
CA VAL A 389 -1.29 28.79 -32.97
C VAL A 389 -2.73 28.66 -32.52
N VAL A 390 -3.01 28.80 -31.23
CA VAL A 390 -4.40 28.79 -30.72
C VAL A 390 -5.04 30.16 -30.91
N VAL A 391 -6.25 30.22 -31.47
CA VAL A 391 -6.99 31.48 -31.63
C VAL A 391 -7.97 31.65 -30.48
N ILE A 392 -8.02 32.82 -29.86
CA ILE A 392 -8.99 33.14 -28.80
C ILE A 392 -10.24 33.79 -29.40
N ASP A 393 -11.41 33.17 -29.22
CA ASP A 393 -12.71 33.65 -29.70
C ASP A 393 -13.07 35.00 -29.06
N GLY A 394 -13.46 35.97 -29.87
CA GLY A 394 -14.03 37.25 -29.47
C GLY A 394 -15.11 37.75 -30.41
N VAL A 395 -15.89 36.85 -31.01
CA VAL A 395 -16.92 37.14 -32.01
C VAL A 395 -18.33 37.25 -31.42
N SER A 396 -18.68 36.38 -30.46
CA SER A 396 -20.00 36.41 -29.82
C SER A 396 -20.10 37.48 -28.74
N THR A 397 -21.32 37.87 -28.37
CA THR A 397 -21.55 38.84 -27.28
C THR A 397 -20.85 38.43 -25.99
N GLU A 398 -20.86 37.13 -25.68
CA GLU A 398 -20.25 36.56 -24.48
C GLU A 398 -18.72 36.60 -24.56
N THR A 399 -18.14 36.24 -25.71
CA THR A 399 -16.68 36.21 -25.88
C THR A 399 -16.08 37.61 -25.96
N VAL A 400 -16.79 38.57 -26.56
CA VAL A 400 -16.43 40.02 -26.48
C VAL A 400 -16.43 40.52 -25.04
N LYS A 401 -17.45 40.18 -24.24
CA LYS A 401 -17.50 40.57 -22.81
C LYS A 401 -16.32 39.98 -22.04
N ALA A 402 -15.93 38.74 -22.35
CA ALA A 402 -14.78 38.10 -21.72
C ALA A 402 -13.47 38.83 -22.06
N PHE A 403 -13.27 39.25 -23.31
CA PHE A 403 -12.14 40.10 -23.72
C PHE A 403 -12.13 41.44 -22.99
N VAL A 404 -13.27 42.14 -22.94
CA VAL A 404 -13.38 43.44 -22.25
C VAL A 404 -13.00 43.29 -20.77
N LEU A 405 -13.49 42.26 -20.10
CA LEU A 405 -13.17 42.01 -18.69
C LEU A 405 -11.68 41.66 -18.50
N ALA A 406 -11.15 40.75 -19.32
CA ALA A 406 -9.75 40.33 -19.24
C ALA A 406 -8.77 41.48 -19.53
N ALA A 407 -9.14 42.42 -20.41
CA ALA A 407 -8.30 43.57 -20.74
C ALA A 407 -8.38 44.72 -19.71
N SER A 408 -9.41 44.74 -18.85
CA SER A 408 -9.83 45.94 -18.11
C SER A 408 -8.87 46.44 -17.01
N THR A 409 -8.12 45.56 -16.35
CA THR A 409 -7.21 45.90 -15.24
C THR A 409 -5.86 45.22 -15.44
N LEU A 410 -4.81 45.71 -14.79
CA LEU A 410 -3.48 45.07 -14.84
C LEU A 410 -3.55 43.62 -14.36
N GLU A 411 -4.21 43.37 -13.23
CA GLU A 411 -4.39 42.04 -12.66
C GLU A 411 -5.09 41.09 -13.64
N ASN A 412 -6.18 41.52 -14.28
CA ASN A 412 -6.91 40.68 -15.24
C ASN A 412 -6.07 40.38 -16.49
N ARG A 413 -5.30 41.36 -16.98
CA ARG A 413 -4.42 41.16 -18.13
C ARG A 413 -3.31 40.18 -17.81
N GLN A 414 -2.65 40.34 -16.66
CA GLN A 414 -1.60 39.44 -16.21
C GLN A 414 -2.14 38.03 -15.96
N LYS A 415 -3.36 37.91 -15.42
CA LYS A 415 -4.03 36.61 -15.25
C LYS A 415 -4.19 35.89 -16.59
N LEU A 416 -4.76 36.57 -17.59
CA LEU A 416 -4.93 36.00 -18.93
C LEU A 416 -3.58 35.71 -19.59
N ALA A 417 -2.63 36.63 -19.54
CA ALA A 417 -1.30 36.48 -20.13
C ALA A 417 -0.52 35.28 -19.54
N ASN A 418 -0.52 35.12 -18.21
CA ASN A 418 0.09 33.97 -17.56
C ASN A 418 -0.62 32.67 -17.91
N SER A 419 -1.95 32.67 -17.95
CA SER A 419 -2.73 31.50 -18.36
C SER A 419 -2.45 31.09 -19.80
N ILE A 420 -2.34 32.06 -20.73
CA ILE A 420 -1.93 31.80 -22.11
C ILE A 420 -0.57 31.11 -22.13
N ALA A 421 0.45 31.69 -21.48
CA ALA A 421 1.79 31.10 -21.44
C ALA A 421 1.78 29.65 -20.91
N ASN A 422 1.02 29.41 -19.83
CA ASN A 422 0.86 28.07 -19.26
C ASN A 422 0.19 27.09 -20.23
N VAL A 423 -0.87 27.51 -20.94
CA VAL A 423 -1.54 26.68 -21.94
C VAL A 423 -0.62 26.38 -23.14
N LEU A 424 0.13 27.37 -23.62
CA LEU A 424 1.06 27.16 -24.73
C LEU A 424 2.18 26.18 -24.35
N GLU A 425 2.62 26.21 -23.10
CA GLU A 425 3.60 25.25 -22.58
C GLU A 425 2.98 23.86 -22.36
N GLN A 426 1.83 23.78 -21.69
CA GLN A 426 1.16 22.51 -21.40
C GLN A 426 0.78 21.74 -22.67
N TYR A 427 0.25 22.44 -23.68
CA TYR A 427 -0.23 21.83 -24.92
C TYR A 427 0.76 21.99 -26.08
N GLN A 428 1.92 22.59 -25.85
CA GLN A 428 2.98 22.76 -26.86
C GLN A 428 2.51 23.52 -28.12
N PHE A 429 1.57 24.44 -27.99
CA PHE A 429 1.22 25.39 -29.06
C PHE A 429 2.39 26.33 -29.35
N ASP A 430 2.55 26.74 -30.61
CA ASP A 430 3.62 27.62 -31.08
C ASP A 430 3.26 29.11 -30.99
N GLY A 431 2.12 29.44 -30.39
CA GLY A 431 1.70 30.83 -30.22
C GLY A 431 0.21 30.99 -29.94
N VAL A 432 -0.21 32.25 -29.84
CA VAL A 432 -1.60 32.67 -29.65
C VAL A 432 -1.98 33.75 -30.65
N ASP A 433 -3.22 33.68 -31.15
CA ASP A 433 -3.86 34.71 -31.98
C ASP A 433 -5.08 35.29 -31.28
N LEU A 434 -5.17 36.62 -31.23
CA LEU A 434 -6.27 37.33 -30.56
C LEU A 434 -7.30 37.79 -31.59
N ASP A 435 -8.50 37.19 -31.56
CA ASP A 435 -9.60 37.53 -32.48
C ASP A 435 -10.73 38.26 -31.75
N TRP A 436 -10.42 39.45 -31.21
CA TRP A 436 -11.39 40.32 -30.57
C TRP A 436 -12.08 41.20 -31.63
N GLU A 437 -13.35 40.93 -31.92
CA GLU A 437 -14.18 41.63 -32.91
C GLU A 437 -15.25 42.56 -32.28
N PHE A 438 -15.03 43.86 -32.09
CA PHE A 438 -13.77 44.60 -32.10
C PHE A 438 -13.66 45.48 -30.85
N PRO A 439 -12.46 45.69 -30.27
CA PRO A 439 -12.27 46.67 -29.20
C PRO A 439 -12.64 48.04 -29.73
N SER A 440 -13.48 48.81 -29.04
CA SER A 440 -13.98 50.10 -29.54
C SER A 440 -13.93 51.21 -28.49
N GLY A 441 -13.61 52.42 -28.96
CA GLY A 441 -13.43 53.60 -28.13
C GLY A 441 -12.10 53.62 -27.38
N THR A 442 -11.74 54.79 -26.84
CA THR A 442 -10.42 55.05 -26.25
C THR A 442 -10.03 54.02 -25.19
N THR A 443 -10.95 53.65 -24.31
CA THR A 443 -10.67 52.70 -23.21
C THR A 443 -10.32 51.31 -23.72
N GLN A 444 -11.15 50.73 -24.61
CA GLN A 444 -10.89 49.37 -25.10
C GLN A 444 -9.68 49.32 -26.03
N LYS A 445 -9.45 50.37 -26.84
CA LYS A 445 -8.23 50.54 -27.64
C LYS A 445 -6.97 50.48 -26.77
N ASN A 446 -6.93 51.27 -25.70
CA ASN A 446 -5.79 51.31 -24.79
C ASN A 446 -5.64 49.98 -24.04
N ASN A 447 -6.73 49.39 -23.57
CA ASN A 447 -6.71 48.12 -22.86
C ASN A 447 -6.28 46.95 -23.74
N PHE A 448 -6.66 46.94 -25.02
CA PHE A 448 -6.18 45.94 -25.97
C PHE A 448 -4.67 46.05 -26.16
N THR A 449 -4.15 47.27 -26.36
CA THR A 449 -2.70 47.52 -26.47
C THR A 449 -1.94 47.03 -25.24
N LEU A 450 -2.44 47.34 -24.04
CA LEU A 450 -1.86 46.86 -22.79
C LEU A 450 -1.97 45.33 -22.68
N LEU A 451 -3.06 44.72 -23.11
CA LEU A 451 -3.20 43.26 -23.09
C LEU A 451 -2.18 42.58 -23.99
N VAL A 452 -1.99 43.07 -25.22
CA VAL A 452 -0.98 42.53 -26.14
C VAL A 452 0.42 42.66 -25.54
N LYS A 453 0.73 43.79 -24.89
CA LYS A 453 2.00 43.98 -24.18
C LYS A 453 2.20 42.92 -23.08
N GLU A 454 1.24 42.76 -22.17
CA GLU A 454 1.37 41.81 -21.05
C GLU A 454 1.48 40.36 -21.56
N ILE A 455 0.78 40.02 -22.65
CA ILE A 455 0.91 38.71 -23.30
C ILE A 455 2.32 38.54 -23.87
N ARG A 456 2.86 39.51 -24.62
CA ARG A 456 4.23 39.43 -25.15
C ARG A 456 5.26 39.23 -24.05
N GLU A 457 5.20 40.04 -22.98
CA GLU A 457 6.08 39.90 -21.83
C GLU A 457 5.96 38.52 -21.15
N ALA A 458 4.74 37.97 -21.07
CA ALA A 458 4.53 36.63 -20.53
C ALA A 458 5.13 35.53 -21.42
N LEU A 459 5.00 35.67 -22.75
CA LEU A 459 5.54 34.74 -23.74
C LEU A 459 7.07 34.81 -23.85
N ASP A 460 7.68 35.99 -23.67
CA ASP A 460 9.15 36.21 -23.70
C ASP A 460 9.90 35.51 -22.57
N ARG A 461 9.19 35.03 -21.54
CA ARG A 461 9.78 34.18 -20.49
C ARG A 461 10.04 32.76 -20.97
N SER A 462 9.41 32.33 -22.07
CA SER A 462 9.67 31.03 -22.68
C SER A 462 11.01 31.05 -23.42
N SER A 463 11.70 29.91 -23.42
CA SER A 463 12.85 29.69 -24.31
C SER A 463 12.43 29.42 -25.76
N ARG A 464 11.14 29.25 -26.01
CA ARG A 464 10.57 28.95 -27.34
C ARG A 464 10.24 30.24 -28.08
N ASP A 465 10.46 30.22 -29.38
CA ASP A 465 10.05 31.28 -30.31
C ASP A 465 8.54 31.18 -30.57
N LEU A 466 7.75 31.79 -29.67
CA LEU A 466 6.28 31.78 -29.65
C LEU A 466 5.70 32.98 -30.39
N ILE A 467 4.78 32.70 -31.32
CA ILE A 467 4.05 33.68 -32.12
C ILE A 467 2.98 34.37 -31.27
N LEU A 468 2.92 35.70 -31.38
CA LEU A 468 1.77 36.50 -30.94
C LEU A 468 1.19 37.24 -32.15
N SER A 469 -0.06 36.95 -32.49
CA SER A 469 -0.78 37.63 -33.56
C SER A 469 -2.15 38.15 -33.12
N ALA A 470 -2.76 39.00 -33.94
CA ALA A 470 -4.12 39.44 -33.74
C ALA A 470 -4.86 39.60 -35.06
N ALA A 471 -6.11 39.16 -35.10
CA ALA A 471 -7.04 39.42 -36.18
C ALA A 471 -7.74 40.77 -35.98
N VAL A 472 -7.75 41.59 -37.04
CA VAL A 472 -8.21 42.98 -36.98
C VAL A 472 -9.16 43.32 -38.13
N ILE A 473 -10.00 44.32 -37.89
CA ILE A 473 -10.99 44.79 -38.87
C ILE A 473 -10.34 45.24 -40.18
N SER A 474 -10.99 44.97 -41.31
CA SER A 474 -10.63 45.63 -42.57
C SER A 474 -11.08 47.10 -42.55
N GLY A 475 -10.19 48.04 -42.86
CA GLY A 475 -10.53 49.45 -42.98
C GLY A 475 -10.16 50.28 -41.75
N SER A 476 -11.04 51.19 -41.32
CA SER A 476 -10.70 52.23 -40.33
C SER A 476 -10.35 51.64 -38.95
N TYR A 477 -9.06 51.62 -38.63
CA TYR A 477 -8.52 51.06 -37.38
C TYR A 477 -8.53 52.05 -36.19
N SER A 478 -8.71 53.35 -36.45
CA SER A 478 -8.32 54.42 -35.51
C SER A 478 -9.04 54.38 -34.15
N SER A 479 -10.32 53.97 -34.14
CA SER A 479 -11.15 53.78 -32.95
C SER A 479 -10.90 52.47 -32.19
N HIS A 480 -10.08 51.58 -32.75
CA HIS A 480 -9.93 50.21 -32.29
C HIS A 480 -8.51 49.90 -31.81
N TYR A 481 -7.48 50.42 -32.49
CA TYR A 481 -6.10 49.96 -32.31
C TYR A 481 -5.09 51.11 -32.24
N ASP A 482 -4.06 50.93 -31.41
CA ASP A 482 -2.84 51.72 -31.44
C ASP A 482 -1.76 50.95 -32.22
N LEU A 483 -1.67 51.21 -33.52
CA LEU A 483 -0.84 50.43 -34.42
C LEU A 483 0.66 50.55 -34.14
N VAL A 484 1.13 51.72 -33.68
CA VAL A 484 2.55 51.93 -33.37
C VAL A 484 2.97 51.10 -32.17
N GLU A 485 2.13 51.05 -31.13
CA GLU A 485 2.41 50.19 -29.97
C GLU A 485 2.23 48.71 -30.30
N LEU A 486 1.19 48.32 -31.02
CA LEU A 486 0.98 46.93 -31.43
C LEU A 486 2.14 46.38 -32.27
N ASN A 487 2.75 47.20 -33.14
CA ASN A 487 3.90 46.80 -33.97
C ASN A 487 5.10 46.30 -33.13
N LYS A 488 5.24 46.77 -31.88
CA LYS A 488 6.34 46.36 -31.00
C LYS A 488 6.17 44.95 -30.45
N TYR A 489 4.92 44.52 -30.25
CA TYR A 489 4.61 43.31 -29.49
C TYR A 489 4.09 42.16 -30.36
N LEU A 490 3.42 42.46 -31.47
CA LEU A 490 2.91 41.45 -32.40
C LEU A 490 4.01 40.99 -33.37
N ASP A 491 4.05 39.70 -33.64
CA ASP A 491 4.81 39.12 -34.74
C ASP A 491 4.07 39.35 -36.07
N TYR A 492 2.76 39.12 -36.06
CA TYR A 492 1.90 39.26 -37.24
C TYR A 492 0.58 39.96 -36.90
N LEU A 493 0.08 40.74 -37.85
CA LEU A 493 -1.22 41.38 -37.78
C LEU A 493 -2.10 40.87 -38.93
N HIS A 494 -3.19 40.19 -38.59
CA HIS A 494 -4.08 39.54 -39.54
C HIS A 494 -5.24 40.47 -39.91
N ILE A 495 -5.15 41.17 -41.04
CA ILE A 495 -6.23 42.05 -41.51
C ILE A 495 -7.31 41.21 -42.19
N MET A 496 -8.51 41.18 -41.62
CA MET A 496 -9.66 40.41 -42.13
C MET A 496 -10.29 41.06 -43.37
N THR A 497 -9.56 41.08 -44.48
CA THR A 497 -9.93 41.70 -45.77
C THR A 497 -10.96 40.88 -46.56
N TYR A 498 -12.02 40.45 -45.88
CA TYR A 498 -13.17 39.74 -46.41
C TYR A 498 -14.44 40.25 -45.73
N GLY A 499 -15.60 39.85 -46.26
CA GLY A 499 -16.88 40.34 -45.75
C GLY A 499 -17.18 41.81 -46.06
N MET A 500 -16.33 42.50 -46.83
CA MET A 500 -16.28 43.96 -46.99
C MET A 500 -17.44 44.57 -47.81
N SER A 501 -18.25 43.74 -48.49
CA SER A 501 -19.32 44.18 -49.40
C SER A 501 -20.63 44.60 -48.74
N GLY A 502 -20.79 44.43 -47.43
CA GLY A 502 -22.12 44.43 -46.79
C GLY A 502 -22.99 43.26 -47.29
N SER A 503 -24.16 43.04 -46.69
CA SER A 503 -24.97 41.85 -47.00
C SER A 503 -26.00 42.08 -48.12
N TYR A 504 -26.58 43.27 -48.23
CA TYR A 504 -27.77 43.50 -49.06
C TYR A 504 -27.51 44.15 -50.43
N VAL A 505 -26.26 44.15 -50.89
CA VAL A 505 -25.88 44.72 -52.19
C VAL A 505 -24.89 43.80 -52.89
N ALA A 506 -25.08 43.60 -54.19
CA ALA A 506 -24.19 42.83 -55.05
C ALA A 506 -22.85 43.56 -55.24
N LYS A 507 -21.90 43.29 -54.35
CA LYS A 507 -20.56 43.88 -54.32
C LYS A 507 -19.51 42.82 -54.00
N HIS A 508 -18.27 43.12 -54.33
CA HIS A 508 -17.15 42.21 -54.06
C HIS A 508 -16.83 42.12 -52.58
N GLN A 509 -16.81 40.91 -52.02
CA GLN A 509 -16.55 40.71 -50.60
C GLN A 509 -15.06 40.80 -50.22
N SER A 510 -14.16 40.56 -51.17
CA SER A 510 -12.70 40.57 -50.98
C SER A 510 -11.99 40.99 -52.26
N ALA A 511 -12.22 42.23 -52.71
CA ALA A 511 -11.49 42.79 -53.84
C ALA A 511 -10.03 43.08 -53.48
N LEU A 512 -9.11 42.90 -54.44
CA LEU A 512 -7.71 43.28 -54.24
C LEU A 512 -7.52 44.80 -54.36
N ILE A 513 -8.11 45.39 -55.41
CA ILE A 513 -8.01 46.82 -55.71
C ILE A 513 -9.38 47.48 -55.52
N ARG A 514 -9.39 48.74 -55.06
CA ARG A 514 -10.63 49.52 -54.92
C ARG A 514 -11.26 49.75 -56.30
N SER A 515 -12.57 49.62 -56.36
CA SER A 515 -13.38 49.98 -57.53
C SER A 515 -14.68 50.63 -57.10
N THR A 516 -15.47 51.10 -58.07
CA THR A 516 -16.83 51.63 -57.82
C THR A 516 -17.70 50.64 -57.02
N TYR A 517 -17.54 49.34 -57.24
CA TYR A 517 -18.31 48.27 -56.58
C TYR A 517 -17.53 47.52 -55.49
N ALA A 518 -16.31 47.97 -55.20
CA ALA A 518 -15.47 47.51 -54.11
C ALA A 518 -14.81 48.73 -53.41
N PRO A 519 -15.58 49.53 -52.66
CA PRO A 519 -15.03 50.72 -52.00
C PRO A 519 -14.02 50.40 -50.90
N TYR A 520 -14.04 49.16 -50.39
CA TYR A 520 -13.04 48.60 -49.49
C TYR A 520 -12.33 47.44 -50.20
N ALA A 521 -11.01 47.40 -50.12
CA ALA A 521 -10.20 46.42 -50.82
C ALA A 521 -8.89 46.13 -50.06
N ILE A 522 -8.31 44.96 -50.31
CA ILE A 522 -7.09 44.47 -49.66
C ILE A 522 -5.98 45.52 -49.71
N ALA A 523 -5.65 46.03 -50.90
CA ALA A 523 -4.53 46.95 -51.06
C ALA A 523 -4.70 48.23 -50.24
N SER A 524 -5.92 48.76 -50.17
CA SER A 524 -6.22 49.95 -49.37
C SER A 524 -6.21 49.70 -47.87
N SER A 525 -6.57 48.51 -47.41
CA SER A 525 -6.47 48.13 -46.00
C SER A 525 -5.00 47.95 -45.61
N VAL A 526 -4.20 47.27 -46.43
CA VAL A 526 -2.75 47.12 -46.19
C VAL A 526 -2.07 48.49 -46.11
N GLU A 527 -2.32 49.37 -47.08
CA GLU A 527 -1.74 50.72 -47.09
C GLU A 527 -2.15 51.51 -45.84
N MET A 528 -3.41 51.41 -45.41
CA MET A 528 -3.90 52.09 -44.21
C MET A 528 -3.18 51.63 -42.95
N TYR A 529 -2.98 50.32 -42.77
CA TYR A 529 -2.28 49.77 -41.61
C TYR A 529 -0.77 50.06 -41.65
N ALA A 530 -0.16 50.00 -42.84
CA ALA A 530 1.25 50.35 -43.02
C ALA A 530 1.51 51.84 -42.72
N ASN A 531 0.69 52.74 -43.26
CA ASN A 531 0.77 54.18 -42.95
C ASN A 531 0.46 54.49 -41.48
N GLY A 532 -0.28 53.60 -40.81
CA GLY A 532 -0.57 53.69 -39.39
C GLY A 532 0.56 53.22 -38.47
N GLY A 533 1.63 52.62 -39.01
CA GLY A 533 2.84 52.25 -38.27
C GLY A 533 3.12 50.75 -38.14
N ILE A 534 2.39 49.89 -38.84
CA ILE A 534 2.69 48.44 -38.89
C ILE A 534 3.69 48.17 -40.00
N ASP A 535 4.75 47.43 -39.70
CA ASP A 535 5.73 47.04 -40.72
C ASP A 535 5.09 46.08 -41.74
N LEU A 536 5.37 46.28 -43.04
CA LEU A 536 4.79 45.45 -44.11
C LEU A 536 5.09 43.96 -43.91
N ASN A 537 6.30 43.62 -43.43
CA ASN A 537 6.71 42.24 -43.14
C ASN A 537 6.05 41.62 -41.89
N LYS A 538 5.15 42.35 -41.20
CA LYS A 538 4.25 41.83 -40.16
C LYS A 538 2.79 41.76 -40.60
N ILE A 539 2.43 42.43 -41.70
CA ILE A 539 1.06 42.39 -42.21
C ILE A 539 0.79 41.04 -42.87
N VAL A 540 -0.36 40.46 -42.55
CA VAL A 540 -0.96 39.33 -43.24
C VAL A 540 -2.37 39.78 -43.62
N PHE A 541 -2.83 39.56 -44.85
CA PHE A 541 -4.21 39.90 -45.25
C PHE A 541 -5.04 38.66 -45.57
N GLY A 542 -6.36 38.80 -45.47
CA GLY A 542 -7.33 37.70 -45.55
C GLY A 542 -7.92 37.41 -46.91
N ILE A 543 -8.03 36.13 -47.19
CA ILE A 543 -8.73 35.57 -48.35
C ILE A 543 -9.91 34.70 -47.85
N PRO A 544 -11.16 35.00 -48.24
CA PRO A 544 -12.29 34.17 -47.86
C PRO A 544 -12.31 32.90 -48.71
N PHE A 545 -12.33 31.74 -48.07
CA PHE A 545 -12.65 30.47 -48.72
C PHE A 545 -14.17 30.21 -48.76
N TYR A 546 -14.97 31.17 -48.32
CA TYR A 546 -16.42 31.15 -48.44
C TYR A 546 -16.91 32.13 -49.53
N VAL A 547 -18.14 31.92 -49.96
CA VAL A 547 -18.82 32.68 -51.01
C VAL A 547 -20.01 33.43 -50.40
N LYS A 548 -20.11 34.74 -50.67
CA LYS A 548 -21.34 35.49 -50.40
C LYS A 548 -22.28 35.37 -51.59
N ILE A 549 -23.46 34.80 -51.37
CA ILE A 549 -24.49 34.59 -52.39
C ILE A 549 -25.82 35.18 -51.95
N GLY A 550 -26.58 35.75 -52.90
CA GLY A 550 -27.91 36.30 -52.63
C GLY A 550 -28.76 36.38 -53.88
N ASP A 551 -30.07 36.53 -53.69
CA ASP A 551 -31.04 36.72 -54.77
C ASP A 551 -31.00 38.18 -55.22
N VAL A 552 -30.92 38.43 -56.53
CA VAL A 552 -30.91 39.77 -57.11
C VAL A 552 -32.34 40.29 -57.20
N ALA A 553 -32.58 41.46 -56.60
CA ALA A 553 -33.89 42.09 -56.63
C ALA A 553 -34.13 42.82 -57.96
N GLY A 554 -35.28 42.59 -58.57
CA GLY A 554 -35.67 43.21 -59.83
C GLY A 554 -34.85 42.72 -61.02
N ASN A 555 -34.79 43.52 -62.08
CA ASN A 555 -34.03 43.24 -63.30
C ASN A 555 -33.04 44.39 -63.56
N PRO A 556 -31.93 44.46 -62.81
CA PRO A 556 -31.01 45.57 -62.91
C PRO A 556 -30.23 45.52 -64.23
N THR A 557 -29.96 46.68 -64.84
CA THR A 557 -29.13 46.78 -66.05
C THR A 557 -27.67 46.39 -65.78
N ASN A 558 -27.19 46.61 -64.56
CA ASN A 558 -25.90 46.11 -64.07
C ASN A 558 -26.14 45.38 -62.74
N VAL A 559 -25.67 44.13 -62.63
CA VAL A 559 -25.81 43.37 -61.39
C VAL A 559 -24.95 43.94 -60.28
N LEU A 560 -23.76 44.48 -60.57
CA LEU A 560 -22.94 45.10 -59.54
C LEU A 560 -23.59 46.38 -59.04
N GLY A 561 -23.76 46.47 -57.72
CA GLY A 561 -24.52 47.53 -57.05
C GLY A 561 -26.02 47.26 -56.93
N ALA A 562 -26.55 46.17 -57.49
CA ALA A 562 -27.95 45.80 -57.33
C ALA A 562 -28.27 45.35 -55.90
N SER A 563 -29.51 45.56 -55.46
CA SER A 563 -29.99 45.09 -54.16
C SER A 563 -30.08 43.57 -54.12
N LEU A 564 -29.68 42.98 -53.00
CA LEU A 564 -29.80 41.56 -52.73
C LEU A 564 -30.86 41.27 -51.67
N THR A 565 -31.63 40.22 -51.89
CA THR A 565 -32.49 39.57 -50.90
C THR A 565 -31.91 38.22 -50.51
N ASN A 566 -32.19 37.78 -49.28
CA ASN A 566 -31.68 36.51 -48.71
C ASN A 566 -30.16 36.30 -48.83
N PRO A 567 -29.31 37.31 -48.53
CA PRO A 567 -27.87 37.11 -48.61
C PRO A 567 -27.38 36.14 -47.53
N ILE A 568 -26.57 35.17 -47.93
CA ILE A 568 -25.95 34.18 -47.05
C ILE A 568 -24.48 33.97 -47.44
N SER A 569 -23.71 33.44 -46.49
CA SER A 569 -22.38 32.89 -46.76
C SER A 569 -22.47 31.37 -46.87
N ILE A 570 -21.87 30.80 -47.92
CA ILE A 570 -21.75 29.36 -48.12
C ILE A 570 -20.29 28.97 -48.35
N SER A 571 -19.92 27.71 -48.11
CA SER A 571 -18.55 27.25 -48.43
C SER A 571 -18.27 27.34 -49.93
N ASN A 572 -17.00 27.59 -50.30
CA ASN A 572 -16.60 27.49 -51.71
C ASN A 572 -16.87 26.09 -52.26
N ASN A 573 -16.66 25.04 -51.46
CA ASN A 573 -17.03 23.68 -51.86
C ASN A 573 -18.52 23.56 -52.27
N LEU A 574 -19.45 24.09 -51.47
CA LEU A 574 -20.88 24.07 -51.79
C LEU A 574 -21.18 24.89 -53.05
N PHE A 575 -20.59 26.10 -53.14
CA PHE A 575 -20.77 26.96 -54.31
C PHE A 575 -20.33 26.27 -55.61
N MET A 576 -19.13 25.71 -55.61
CA MET A 576 -18.57 25.02 -56.78
C MET A 576 -19.36 23.76 -57.13
N ARG A 577 -19.87 23.04 -56.12
CA ARG A 577 -20.70 21.85 -56.32
C ARG A 577 -22.08 22.19 -56.89
N ASP A 578 -22.75 23.22 -56.38
CA ASP A 578 -24.20 23.39 -56.64
C ASP A 578 -24.56 24.57 -57.55
N TYR A 579 -23.65 25.55 -57.69
CA TYR A 579 -23.95 26.82 -58.37
C TYR A 579 -22.97 27.16 -59.50
N TYR A 580 -21.67 26.97 -59.32
CA TYR A 580 -20.68 27.36 -60.33
C TYR A 580 -20.92 26.66 -61.67
N ASN A 581 -21.06 27.42 -62.75
CA ASN A 581 -21.39 26.93 -64.10
C ASN A 581 -22.63 26.03 -64.16
N LYS A 582 -23.58 26.19 -63.23
CA LYS A 582 -24.86 25.46 -63.18
C LYS A 582 -26.03 26.43 -63.26
N ASN A 583 -27.17 25.97 -63.81
CA ASN A 583 -28.42 26.75 -63.85
C ASN A 583 -28.23 28.17 -64.42
N GLY A 584 -27.42 28.32 -65.47
CA GLY A 584 -27.12 29.60 -66.11
C GLY A 584 -26.20 30.53 -65.34
N MET A 585 -25.59 30.08 -64.24
CA MET A 585 -24.60 30.84 -63.48
C MET A 585 -23.32 30.99 -64.29
N VAL A 586 -23.04 32.23 -64.71
CA VAL A 586 -21.85 32.59 -65.48
C VAL A 586 -20.87 33.34 -64.58
N GLU A 587 -19.58 33.01 -64.68
CA GLU A 587 -18.49 33.73 -64.02
C GLU A 587 -18.08 34.97 -64.82
N TYR A 588 -17.82 36.06 -64.09
CA TYR A 588 -17.42 37.36 -64.61
C TYR A 588 -16.17 37.82 -63.87
N TYR A 589 -15.23 38.38 -64.62
CA TYR A 589 -14.02 38.97 -64.07
C TYR A 589 -14.17 40.49 -63.99
N ASP A 590 -14.02 41.05 -62.79
CA ASP A 590 -13.87 42.48 -62.59
C ASP A 590 -12.38 42.84 -62.67
N ALA A 591 -11.97 43.37 -63.82
CA ALA A 591 -10.58 43.70 -64.11
C ALA A 591 -10.03 44.89 -63.28
N GLU A 592 -10.92 45.76 -62.81
CA GLU A 592 -10.56 46.90 -61.94
C GLU A 592 -10.31 46.39 -60.53
N ALA A 593 -11.23 45.61 -59.97
CA ALA A 593 -11.14 45.05 -58.62
C ALA A 593 -10.22 43.83 -58.47
N LYS A 594 -9.80 43.24 -59.60
CA LYS A 594 -8.98 42.01 -59.71
C LYS A 594 -9.61 40.81 -58.99
N VAL A 595 -10.92 40.63 -59.12
CA VAL A 595 -11.68 39.57 -58.45
C VAL A 595 -12.83 39.08 -59.33
N PHE A 596 -13.42 37.95 -58.96
CA PHE A 596 -14.48 37.30 -59.71
C PHE A 596 -15.82 37.34 -58.98
N TYR A 597 -16.88 37.26 -59.76
CA TYR A 597 -18.24 37.05 -59.28
C TYR A 597 -19.00 36.18 -60.29
N SER A 598 -20.10 35.58 -59.86
CA SER A 598 -21.00 34.87 -60.76
C SER A 598 -22.42 35.41 -60.69
N TYR A 599 -23.10 35.39 -61.83
CA TYR A 599 -24.48 35.87 -61.95
C TYR A 599 -25.25 35.07 -63.00
N ASN A 600 -26.50 34.73 -62.72
CA ASN A 600 -27.39 33.99 -63.63
C ASN A 600 -28.69 34.73 -64.00
N GLY A 601 -28.81 36.02 -63.68
CA GLY A 601 -30.07 36.76 -63.80
C GLY A 601 -30.80 36.93 -62.46
N THR A 602 -30.80 35.91 -61.61
CA THR A 602 -31.57 35.89 -60.35
C THR A 602 -30.73 35.73 -59.09
N LYS A 603 -29.49 35.23 -59.20
CA LYS A 603 -28.57 35.03 -58.09
C LYS A 603 -27.21 35.61 -58.41
N PHE A 604 -26.63 36.34 -57.45
CA PHE A 604 -25.29 36.89 -57.49
C PHE A 604 -24.42 36.18 -56.45
N ALA A 605 -23.19 35.85 -56.81
CA ALA A 605 -22.20 35.26 -55.92
C ALA A 605 -20.85 36.00 -56.04
N SER A 606 -20.28 36.47 -54.93
CA SER A 606 -18.92 37.02 -54.88
C SER A 606 -17.98 36.05 -54.17
N TYR A 607 -16.85 35.73 -54.78
CA TYR A 607 -15.92 34.70 -54.30
C TYR A 607 -14.50 34.92 -54.84
N ASP A 608 -13.58 34.12 -54.31
CA ASP A 608 -12.22 33.99 -54.81
C ASP A 608 -12.04 32.67 -55.56
N ASN A 609 -11.27 32.71 -56.64
CA ASN A 609 -10.87 31.53 -57.42
C ASN A 609 -9.32 31.48 -57.48
N PRO A 610 -8.73 30.42 -58.06
CA PRO A 610 -7.26 30.33 -58.18
C PRO A 610 -6.59 31.53 -58.87
N THR A 611 -7.29 32.19 -59.79
CA THR A 611 -6.76 33.35 -60.52
C THR A 611 -6.73 34.60 -59.64
N SER A 612 -7.80 34.91 -58.90
CA SER A 612 -7.79 36.07 -57.98
C SER A 612 -6.83 35.83 -56.82
N ILE A 613 -6.73 34.60 -56.30
CA ILE A 613 -5.73 34.23 -55.30
C ILE A 613 -4.32 34.48 -55.82
N ARG A 614 -4.02 34.10 -57.06
CA ARG A 614 -2.73 34.39 -57.67
C ARG A 614 -2.41 35.90 -57.66
N TYR A 615 -3.35 36.75 -58.09
CA TYR A 615 -3.13 38.20 -58.06
C TYR A 615 -2.88 38.74 -56.65
N LYS A 616 -3.58 38.19 -55.66
CA LYS A 616 -3.41 38.56 -54.25
C LYS A 616 -2.03 38.12 -53.73
N CYS A 617 -1.61 36.89 -54.01
CA CYS A 617 -0.27 36.40 -53.62
C CYS A 617 0.85 37.18 -54.34
N GLU A 618 0.69 37.50 -55.62
CA GLU A 618 1.63 38.36 -56.37
C GLU A 618 1.76 39.73 -55.69
N TYR A 619 0.64 40.35 -55.31
CA TYR A 619 0.64 41.60 -54.54
C TYR A 619 1.38 41.48 -53.19
N ALA A 620 1.18 40.37 -52.45
CA ALA A 620 1.89 40.12 -51.20
C ALA A 620 3.41 40.05 -51.38
N ILE A 621 3.85 39.38 -52.44
CA ILE A 621 5.26 39.27 -52.82
C ILE A 621 5.83 40.65 -53.17
N GLU A 622 5.18 41.38 -54.09
CA GLU A 622 5.62 42.68 -54.60
C GLU A 622 5.74 43.75 -53.50
N LYS A 623 4.84 43.72 -52.52
CA LYS A 623 4.81 44.69 -51.42
C LYS A 623 5.65 44.28 -50.22
N GLY A 624 6.29 43.12 -50.22
CA GLY A 624 7.05 42.67 -49.06
C GLY A 624 6.18 42.32 -47.85
N ILE A 625 4.90 41.99 -48.07
CA ILE A 625 3.93 41.62 -47.03
C ILE A 625 4.31 40.27 -46.42
N ALA A 626 4.09 40.03 -45.12
CA ALA A 626 4.50 38.80 -44.45
C ALA A 626 3.91 37.54 -45.09
N GLY A 627 2.64 37.60 -45.50
CA GLY A 627 1.93 36.46 -46.06
C GLY A 627 0.45 36.71 -46.27
N VAL A 628 -0.31 35.62 -46.37
CA VAL A 628 -1.77 35.63 -46.44
C VAL A 628 -2.35 34.69 -45.39
N MET A 629 -3.53 35.03 -44.88
CA MET A 629 -4.37 34.10 -44.14
C MET A 629 -5.65 33.81 -44.90
N PHE A 630 -6.30 32.68 -44.59
CA PHE A 630 -7.60 32.38 -45.15
C PHE A 630 -8.60 31.91 -44.09
N TRP A 631 -9.86 32.29 -44.30
CA TRP A 631 -11.01 31.87 -43.49
C TRP A 631 -12.00 31.08 -44.36
N ASP A 632 -12.18 29.78 -44.17
CA ASP A 632 -11.37 28.87 -43.35
C ASP A 632 -11.13 27.57 -44.13
N TYR A 633 -10.23 26.71 -43.64
CA TYR A 633 -9.79 25.50 -44.34
C TYR A 633 -10.96 24.59 -44.75
N GLY A 634 -12.00 24.47 -43.92
CA GLY A 634 -13.14 23.58 -44.17
C GLY A 634 -14.03 24.04 -45.34
N HIS A 635 -13.82 25.25 -45.85
CA HIS A 635 -14.60 25.78 -46.96
C HIS A 635 -14.00 25.51 -48.36
N ASP A 636 -12.73 25.08 -48.46
CA ASP A 636 -12.12 24.73 -49.75
C ASP A 636 -12.74 23.45 -50.34
N GLN A 637 -12.58 23.26 -51.65
CA GLN A 637 -13.05 22.05 -52.35
C GLN A 637 -12.28 20.80 -51.89
N GLU A 638 -12.96 19.65 -51.97
CA GLU A 638 -12.30 18.36 -51.79
C GLU A 638 -11.22 18.17 -52.87
N GLY A 639 -9.96 18.23 -52.47
CA GLY A 639 -8.83 18.26 -53.40
C GLY A 639 -7.76 19.25 -53.01
N GLY A 640 -8.17 20.37 -52.40
CA GLY A 640 -7.36 21.57 -52.26
C GLY A 640 -7.30 22.30 -53.60
N THR A 641 -8.04 23.40 -53.73
CA THR A 641 -8.04 24.22 -54.96
C THR A 641 -7.54 25.61 -54.66
N LEU A 642 -8.10 26.24 -53.62
CA LEU A 642 -7.74 27.59 -53.22
C LEU A 642 -6.42 27.58 -52.42
N LEU A 643 -6.22 26.61 -51.52
CA LEU A 643 -4.94 26.43 -50.82
C LEU A 643 -3.80 26.10 -51.79
N ASP A 644 -4.07 25.29 -52.81
CA ASP A 644 -3.09 24.94 -53.84
C ASP A 644 -2.65 26.17 -54.62
N ALA A 645 -3.57 27.08 -54.94
CA ALA A 645 -3.23 28.33 -55.60
C ALA A 645 -2.30 29.21 -54.76
N ILE A 646 -2.51 29.29 -53.44
CA ILE A 646 -1.60 30.01 -52.52
C ILE A 646 -0.23 29.33 -52.53
N TYR A 647 -0.20 28.01 -52.29
CA TYR A 647 1.03 27.24 -52.19
C TYR A 647 1.89 27.34 -53.45
N GLN A 648 1.28 27.22 -54.64
CA GLN A 648 2.03 27.34 -55.90
C GLN A 648 2.66 28.71 -56.05
N GLN A 649 2.00 29.80 -55.64
CA GLN A 649 2.61 31.13 -55.74
C GLN A 649 3.74 31.36 -54.74
N PHE A 650 3.61 30.88 -53.52
CA PHE A 650 4.65 31.05 -52.50
C PHE A 650 5.81 30.06 -52.63
N LYS A 651 5.63 28.93 -53.32
CA LYS A 651 6.72 27.97 -53.60
C LYS A 651 7.67 28.42 -54.72
N LEU A 652 7.17 29.21 -55.68
CA LEU A 652 7.90 29.57 -56.90
C LEU A 652 8.97 30.65 -56.69
N LYS A 653 9.13 31.19 -55.48
CA LYS A 653 10.04 32.28 -55.11
C LYS A 653 10.52 32.10 -53.68
#